data_AF-A0A7J5W109-F1
#
_entry.id   AF-A0A7J5W109-F1
#
_cell.length_a   1.000
_cell.length_b   1.000
_cell.length_c   1.000
_cell.angle_alpha   90.00
_cell.angle_beta   90.00
_cell.angle_gamma   90.00
#
_symmetry.space_group_name_H-M   'P 1'
#
loop_
_entity.id
_entity.type
_entity.pdbx_description
1 polymer ?
#
loop_
_entity_poly.entity_id
_entity_poly.type
_entity_poly.pdbx_seq_one_letter_code
_entity_poly.pdbx_strand_id
1 'polypeptide(L)'
;MGKIIGIDLGTTNSCVSVMEGNEPVVIPNSEGRRTTPSIVAFTDNGERKVGDPAKRQAITNPERTVFSIKRFMGETFDRVTKEIGRVPYKVVKGDNNTPRVQIDDRTYTPQEISAMVLQKMKKTAEDYLGQTVTEAVITVPAYFSDSQRQATKEAGEIAGLTVKRIINEPTAAALAYGLDKKNRDIKVAVFDLGGGTFDISILELGEGVFEVKSTNGDTHLGGDDFDHSIIDWLADEFKKDEGIDLRKDPMALQRLKEAAEKAKIELSSSTSTEINLPYIMPVDGIPKHLVRTLSRAKFEQLNDKLIRSTIDPCRQAMKDAGLSTSDIDEVILVGGSTRIPAIQKIVEEFFGKAPSKGVNPDEVVAIGAAIQGGVLTGEVKDVLLLDVTPLSLGIETLGGVLTRLIESNTTIPTKKSETFSTASDSQPSVEIHILQGERPMARDNKSIGRFHLDGIPPAPRGVPQIEVTFDIDANGILHVSAKDKGTGKSQQIRIEASSGLSEDEIRKMKDEAAANAETDRKAKEEVDKVNSADTMIFQTEKQLKEYGDKLPDDKKAPIEKALADLKEAHKNRDIAGIDASLAALNTAWTAASEEMYKNTQEAGQQPQGEKASAPNEGGPSGNPDQEVTDVDFEEVK
;
A
#
# COMPACT_ATOMS: atom_id res chain seq x y z
N MET A 1 5.75 24.32 4.42
CA MET A 1 6.02 23.05 3.72
C MET A 1 5.00 22.05 4.21
N GLY A 2 4.41 21.25 3.30
CA GLY A 2 3.49 20.18 3.70
C GLY A 2 4.25 19.06 4.44
N LYS A 3 3.51 18.21 5.17
CA LYS A 3 4.07 17.02 5.83
C LYS A 3 4.50 15.99 4.78
N ILE A 4 5.62 15.30 5.03
CA ILE A 4 6.00 14.10 4.28
C ILE A 4 5.30 12.92 4.94
N ILE A 5 4.43 12.22 4.21
CA ILE A 5 3.76 11.02 4.72
C ILE A 5 4.60 9.77 4.47
N GLY A 6 4.52 8.80 5.38
CA GLY A 6 5.08 7.46 5.20
C GLY A 6 4.01 6.51 4.69
N ILE A 7 4.24 5.87 3.55
CA ILE A 7 3.31 4.91 2.98
C ILE A 7 3.97 3.54 2.91
N ASP A 8 3.37 2.58 3.60
CA ASP A 8 3.59 1.17 3.33
C ASP A 8 2.70 0.72 2.16
N LEU A 9 3.30 0.51 0.99
CA LEU A 9 2.58 0.02 -0.18
C LEU A 9 2.67 -1.51 -0.22
N GLY A 10 1.94 -2.24 0.62
CA GLY A 10 2.02 -3.71 0.64
C GLY A 10 1.35 -4.42 -0.55
N THR A 11 1.61 -5.73 -0.68
CA THR A 11 0.98 -6.58 -1.71
C THR A 11 -0.52 -6.78 -1.45
N THR A 12 -0.89 -6.95 -0.18
CA THR A 12 -2.27 -7.26 0.25
C THR A 12 -2.95 -6.06 0.90
N ASN A 13 -2.23 -5.35 1.75
CA ASN A 13 -2.73 -4.16 2.44
C ASN A 13 -1.69 -3.05 2.35
N SER A 14 -2.16 -1.81 2.33
CA SER A 14 -1.35 -0.61 2.43
C SER A 14 -1.71 0.16 3.69
N CYS A 15 -0.72 0.84 4.26
CA CYS A 15 -0.85 1.60 5.50
C CYS A 15 -0.20 2.98 5.30
N VAL A 16 -0.75 4.02 5.92
CA VAL A 16 -0.22 5.38 5.83
C VAL A 16 -0.06 5.97 7.22
N SER A 17 1.07 6.62 7.44
CA SER A 17 1.45 7.26 8.70
C SER A 17 2.05 8.64 8.46
N VAL A 18 2.08 9.48 9.50
CA VAL A 18 2.65 10.83 9.47
C VAL A 18 3.34 11.13 10.80
N MET A 19 4.32 12.03 10.81
CA MET A 19 4.88 12.56 12.05
C MET A 19 3.99 13.68 12.61
N GLU A 20 3.44 13.48 13.80
CA GLU A 20 2.78 14.51 14.61
C GLU A 20 3.70 14.94 15.75
N GLY A 21 4.32 16.12 15.60
CA GLY A 21 5.41 16.51 16.48
C GLY A 21 6.55 15.51 16.38
N ASN A 22 6.87 14.86 17.50
CA ASN A 22 7.93 13.84 17.58
C ASN A 22 7.42 12.40 17.49
N GLU A 23 6.10 12.20 17.41
CA GLU A 23 5.49 10.87 17.43
C GLU A 23 4.97 10.48 16.04
N PRO A 24 5.27 9.27 15.55
CA PRO A 24 4.67 8.75 14.33
C PRO A 24 3.24 8.23 14.60
N VAL A 25 2.27 8.70 13.82
CA VAL A 25 0.86 8.32 13.94
C VAL A 25 0.39 7.64 12.65
N VAL A 26 -0.19 6.45 12.78
CA VAL A 26 -0.88 5.75 11.69
C VAL A 26 -2.28 6.33 11.52
N ILE A 27 -2.65 6.64 10.28
CA ILE A 27 -3.90 7.33 9.96
C ILE A 27 -4.98 6.30 9.59
N PRO A 28 -6.14 6.27 10.27
CA PRO A 28 -7.25 5.44 9.84
C PRO A 28 -7.85 5.95 8.53
N ASN A 29 -8.23 5.04 7.64
CA ASN A 29 -8.93 5.36 6.40
C ASN A 29 -10.39 5.77 6.64
N SER A 30 -11.07 6.22 5.59
CA SER A 30 -12.49 6.60 5.64
C SER A 30 -13.44 5.47 6.04
N GLU A 31 -12.98 4.21 5.98
CA GLU A 31 -13.72 3.04 6.43
C GLU A 31 -13.43 2.69 7.91
N GLY A 32 -12.65 3.50 8.62
CA GLY A 32 -12.29 3.34 10.04
C GLY A 32 -11.20 2.30 10.30
N ARG A 33 -10.48 1.85 9.25
CA ARG A 33 -9.42 0.84 9.37
C ARG A 33 -8.04 1.47 9.24
N ARG A 34 -7.09 0.95 10.01
CA ARG A 34 -5.69 1.42 10.00
C ARG A 34 -4.90 0.94 8.78
N THR A 35 -5.40 -0.08 8.09
CA THR A 35 -4.87 -0.60 6.84
C THR A 35 -5.96 -0.62 5.77
N THR A 36 -5.57 -0.43 4.52
CA THR A 36 -6.47 -0.47 3.36
C THR A 36 -6.08 -1.62 2.44
N PRO A 37 -7.01 -2.50 2.02
CA PRO A 37 -6.69 -3.53 1.04
C PRO A 37 -6.10 -2.94 -0.25
N SER A 38 -5.01 -3.52 -0.74
CA SER A 38 -4.34 -3.09 -1.98
C SER A 38 -5.06 -3.69 -3.19
N ILE A 39 -6.34 -3.33 -3.32
CA ILE A 39 -7.29 -3.87 -4.30
C ILE A 39 -7.95 -2.71 -5.03
N VAL A 40 -8.03 -2.81 -6.35
CA VAL A 40 -8.67 -1.84 -7.24
C VAL A 40 -9.71 -2.58 -8.07
N ALA A 41 -10.94 -2.05 -8.14
CA ALA A 41 -12.00 -2.61 -8.94
C ALA A 41 -12.58 -1.57 -9.92
N PHE A 42 -12.85 -2.00 -11.14
CA PHE A 42 -13.49 -1.21 -12.18
C PHE A 42 -14.94 -1.68 -12.33
N THR A 43 -15.90 -0.78 -12.12
CA THR A 43 -17.33 -1.10 -12.17
C THR A 43 -17.94 -0.72 -13.52
N ASP A 44 -19.12 -1.27 -13.84
CA ASP A 44 -19.77 -1.11 -15.15
C ASP A 44 -20.14 0.35 -15.49
N ASN A 45 -20.37 1.17 -14.47
CA ASN A 45 -20.63 2.60 -14.61
C ASN A 45 -19.35 3.44 -14.84
N GLY A 46 -18.17 2.81 -14.97
CA GLY A 46 -16.88 3.49 -15.15
C GLY A 46 -16.26 4.01 -13.85
N GLU A 47 -16.89 3.80 -12.70
CA GLU A 47 -16.34 4.16 -11.39
C GLU A 47 -15.19 3.20 -10.99
N ARG A 48 -14.23 3.71 -10.23
CA ARG A 48 -13.14 2.92 -9.66
C ARG A 48 -13.29 2.85 -8.15
N LYS A 49 -13.25 1.63 -7.62
CA LYS A 49 -13.28 1.38 -6.18
C LYS A 49 -11.90 0.94 -5.73
N VAL A 50 -11.46 1.43 -4.59
CA VAL A 50 -10.15 1.10 -4.00
C VAL A 50 -10.34 0.69 -2.54
N GLY A 51 -9.64 -0.34 -2.08
CA GLY A 51 -9.70 -0.79 -0.69
C GLY A 51 -10.89 -1.70 -0.38
N ASP A 52 -11.51 -1.49 0.77
CA ASP A 52 -12.66 -2.29 1.23
C ASP A 52 -13.85 -2.30 0.26
N PRO A 53 -14.25 -1.17 -0.36
CA PRO A 53 -15.27 -1.17 -1.41
C PRO A 53 -14.92 -2.08 -2.60
N ALA A 54 -13.65 -2.14 -3.00
CA ALA A 54 -13.19 -3.04 -4.06
C ALA A 54 -13.20 -4.50 -3.59
N LYS A 55 -12.73 -4.79 -2.38
CA LYS A 55 -12.72 -6.14 -1.81
C LYS A 55 -14.13 -6.75 -1.76
N ARG A 56 -15.15 -5.99 -1.36
CA ARG A 56 -16.53 -6.48 -1.20
C ARG A 56 -17.18 -6.98 -2.49
N GLN A 57 -16.82 -6.42 -3.64
CA GLN A 57 -17.42 -6.76 -4.92
C GLN A 57 -16.57 -7.75 -5.75
N ALA A 58 -15.42 -8.18 -5.22
CA ALA A 58 -14.48 -9.02 -5.94
C ALA A 58 -15.11 -10.34 -6.41
N ILE A 59 -15.94 -10.98 -5.58
CA ILE A 59 -16.67 -12.22 -5.92
C ILE A 59 -17.50 -12.08 -7.20
N THR A 60 -18.24 -10.98 -7.34
CA THR A 60 -19.18 -10.78 -8.44
C THR A 60 -18.55 -10.09 -9.65
N ASN A 61 -17.33 -9.59 -9.50
CA ASN A 61 -16.60 -8.87 -10.55
C ASN A 61 -15.11 -9.28 -10.59
N PRO A 62 -14.79 -10.59 -10.67
CA PRO A 62 -13.43 -11.08 -10.45
C PRO A 62 -12.46 -10.65 -11.56
N GLU A 63 -12.93 -10.56 -12.80
CA GLU A 63 -12.07 -10.20 -13.94
C GLU A 63 -11.73 -8.71 -13.99
N ARG A 64 -12.52 -7.86 -13.32
CA ARG A 64 -12.29 -6.40 -13.25
C ARG A 64 -11.88 -5.94 -11.85
N THR A 65 -11.46 -6.87 -11.01
CA THR A 65 -10.93 -6.59 -9.67
C THR A 65 -9.47 -7.05 -9.56
N VAL A 66 -8.58 -6.07 -9.49
CA VAL A 66 -7.13 -6.27 -9.47
C VAL A 66 -6.64 -6.26 -8.03
N PHE A 67 -5.88 -7.29 -7.66
CA PHE A 67 -5.25 -7.46 -6.35
C PHE A 67 -3.83 -8.03 -6.54
N SER A 68 -2.98 -8.00 -5.52
CA SER A 68 -1.60 -8.53 -5.58
C SER A 68 -0.75 -7.93 -6.72
N ILE A 69 -1.10 -6.73 -7.19
CA ILE A 69 -0.44 -6.09 -8.34
C ILE A 69 1.04 -5.82 -8.09
N LYS A 70 1.45 -5.69 -6.81
CA LYS A 70 2.85 -5.49 -6.41
C LYS A 70 3.76 -6.62 -6.90
N ARG A 71 3.25 -7.84 -7.12
CA ARG A 71 4.01 -8.97 -7.69
C ARG A 71 4.35 -8.81 -9.18
N PHE A 72 3.74 -7.84 -9.86
CA PHE A 72 3.98 -7.53 -11.27
C PHE A 72 4.81 -6.25 -11.45
N MET A 73 5.07 -5.50 -10.36
CA MET A 73 5.76 -4.22 -10.41
C MET A 73 7.20 -4.39 -10.89
N GLY A 74 7.57 -3.68 -11.97
CA GLY A 74 8.93 -3.66 -12.52
C GLY A 74 9.45 -5.01 -13.01
N GLU A 75 8.57 -5.99 -13.21
CA GLU A 75 8.90 -7.32 -13.74
C GLU A 75 8.67 -7.42 -15.25
N THR A 76 9.29 -8.43 -15.87
CA THR A 76 8.99 -8.80 -17.25
C THR A 76 7.85 -9.82 -17.29
N PHE A 77 6.96 -9.73 -18.28
CA PHE A 77 5.82 -10.63 -18.47
C PHE A 77 6.23 -12.11 -18.40
N ASP A 78 7.35 -12.46 -19.04
CA ASP A 78 7.84 -13.84 -19.09
C ASP A 78 8.29 -14.39 -17.70
N ARG A 79 8.61 -13.51 -16.74
CA ARG A 79 9.04 -13.90 -15.38
C ARG A 79 7.87 -14.13 -14.41
N VAL A 80 6.70 -13.58 -14.70
CA VAL A 80 5.53 -13.62 -13.80
C VAL A 80 4.44 -14.57 -14.29
N THR A 81 4.80 -15.55 -15.13
CA THR A 81 3.86 -16.53 -15.70
C THR A 81 3.13 -17.36 -14.62
N LYS A 82 3.81 -17.62 -13.49
CA LYS A 82 3.22 -18.27 -12.31
C LYS A 82 2.10 -17.41 -11.72
N GLU A 83 2.33 -16.13 -11.51
CA GLU A 83 1.34 -15.18 -10.97
C GLU A 83 0.20 -14.94 -11.95
N ILE A 84 0.48 -14.84 -13.25
CA ILE A 84 -0.53 -14.69 -14.30
C ILE A 84 -1.53 -15.85 -14.27
N GLY A 85 -1.07 -17.08 -14.07
CA GLY A 85 -1.95 -18.27 -14.00
C GLY A 85 -2.77 -18.38 -12.72
N ARG A 86 -2.58 -17.47 -11.76
CA ARG A 86 -3.17 -17.52 -10.41
C ARG A 86 -4.21 -16.43 -10.15
N VAL A 87 -4.38 -15.50 -11.07
CA VAL A 87 -5.28 -14.36 -10.93
C VAL A 87 -6.46 -14.50 -11.89
N PRO A 88 -7.67 -14.07 -11.51
CA PRO A 88 -8.84 -14.14 -12.37
C PRO A 88 -8.88 -13.03 -13.43
N TYR A 89 -8.25 -11.89 -13.17
CA TYR A 89 -8.15 -10.79 -14.13
C TYR A 89 -7.14 -11.08 -15.23
N LYS A 90 -7.37 -10.51 -16.42
CA LYS A 90 -6.54 -10.79 -17.59
C LYS A 90 -5.23 -10.00 -17.56
N VAL A 91 -4.11 -10.69 -17.62
CA VAL A 91 -2.78 -10.08 -17.79
C VAL A 91 -2.26 -10.37 -19.19
N VAL A 92 -1.87 -9.33 -19.92
CA VAL A 92 -1.36 -9.39 -21.29
C VAL A 92 0.08 -8.89 -21.37
N LYS A 93 0.81 -9.37 -22.37
CA LYS A 93 2.16 -8.91 -22.68
C LYS A 93 2.06 -7.55 -23.38
N GLY A 94 2.47 -6.50 -22.71
CA GLY A 94 2.58 -5.16 -23.27
C GLY A 94 3.90 -4.96 -24.01
N ASP A 95 4.12 -3.71 -24.42
CA ASP A 95 5.36 -3.28 -25.04
C ASP A 95 6.55 -3.54 -24.10
N ASN A 96 7.73 -3.78 -24.69
CA ASN A 96 8.97 -4.08 -23.98
C ASN A 96 8.89 -5.27 -23.01
N ASN A 97 8.02 -6.24 -23.28
CA ASN A 97 7.85 -7.45 -22.45
C ASN A 97 7.40 -7.13 -21.01
N THR A 98 6.58 -6.09 -20.82
CA THR A 98 6.01 -5.74 -19.51
C THR A 98 4.64 -6.40 -19.29
N PRO A 99 4.29 -6.83 -18.07
CA PRO A 99 2.94 -7.26 -17.76
C PRO A 99 2.00 -6.06 -17.71
N ARG A 100 0.82 -6.19 -18.34
CA ARG A 100 -0.25 -5.19 -18.31
C ARG A 100 -1.56 -5.87 -17.94
N VAL A 101 -2.37 -5.24 -17.10
CA VAL A 101 -3.72 -5.73 -16.76
C VAL A 101 -4.70 -5.21 -17.80
N GLN A 102 -5.40 -6.09 -18.50
CA GLN A 102 -6.43 -5.70 -19.46
C GLN A 102 -7.79 -5.64 -18.76
N ILE A 103 -8.38 -4.45 -18.74
CA ILE A 103 -9.75 -4.20 -18.31
C ILE A 103 -10.51 -3.66 -19.51
N ASP A 104 -11.46 -4.44 -20.00
CA ASP A 104 -12.20 -4.15 -21.24
C ASP A 104 -11.22 -3.87 -22.41
N ASP A 105 -11.33 -2.69 -23.03
CA ASP A 105 -10.49 -2.26 -24.15
C ASP A 105 -9.20 -1.55 -23.72
N ARG A 106 -8.98 -1.33 -22.42
CA ARG A 106 -7.81 -0.62 -21.89
C ARG A 106 -6.83 -1.54 -21.17
N THR A 107 -5.55 -1.35 -21.44
CA THR A 107 -4.45 -1.98 -20.69
C THR A 107 -3.88 -1.01 -19.68
N TYR A 108 -3.80 -1.46 -18.43
CA TYR A 108 -3.22 -0.72 -17.31
C TYR A 108 -1.87 -1.32 -16.92
N THR A 109 -0.94 -0.45 -16.58
CA THR A 109 0.35 -0.81 -16.02
C THR A 109 0.22 -1.15 -14.53
N PRO A 110 1.12 -2.00 -13.98
CA PRO A 110 1.19 -2.21 -12.54
C PRO A 110 1.35 -0.90 -11.75
N GLN A 111 2.08 0.06 -12.33
CA GLN A 111 2.29 1.40 -11.77
C GLN A 111 0.98 2.19 -11.69
N GLU A 112 0.15 2.18 -12.73
CA GLU A 112 -1.16 2.86 -12.71
C GLU A 112 -2.09 2.27 -11.66
N ILE A 113 -2.18 0.94 -11.56
CA ILE A 113 -3.03 0.29 -10.55
C ILE A 113 -2.51 0.62 -9.13
N SER A 114 -1.19 0.56 -8.92
CA SER A 114 -0.59 0.92 -7.62
C SER A 114 -0.77 2.40 -7.31
N ALA A 115 -0.74 3.28 -8.32
CA ALA A 115 -1.01 4.71 -8.15
C ALA A 115 -2.44 4.96 -7.64
N MET A 116 -3.44 4.17 -8.05
CA MET A 116 -4.80 4.29 -7.52
C MET A 116 -4.86 3.96 -6.02
N VAL A 117 -4.07 2.98 -5.56
CA VAL A 117 -3.92 2.68 -4.12
C VAL A 117 -3.22 3.82 -3.40
N LEU A 118 -2.13 4.36 -3.96
CA LEU A 118 -1.40 5.49 -3.40
C LEU A 118 -2.24 6.77 -3.36
N GLN A 119 -3.10 7.02 -4.35
CA GLN A 119 -4.06 8.13 -4.34
C GLN A 119 -5.04 8.01 -3.17
N LYS A 120 -5.53 6.80 -2.85
CA LYS A 120 -6.36 6.57 -1.66
C LYS A 120 -5.57 6.82 -0.36
N MET A 121 -4.28 6.47 -0.30
CA MET A 121 -3.42 6.72 0.87
C MET A 121 -3.17 8.22 1.05
N LYS A 122 -2.85 8.92 -0.04
CA LYS A 122 -2.73 10.38 -0.08
C LYS A 122 -4.02 11.04 0.40
N LYS A 123 -5.17 10.66 -0.17
CA LYS A 123 -6.47 11.23 0.21
C LYS A 123 -6.80 10.99 1.68
N THR A 124 -6.50 9.81 2.20
CA THR A 124 -6.65 9.47 3.62
C THR A 124 -5.84 10.42 4.51
N ALA A 125 -4.58 10.69 4.14
CA ALA A 125 -3.76 11.64 4.88
C ALA A 125 -4.24 13.09 4.73
N GLU A 126 -4.71 13.49 3.56
CA GLU A 126 -5.27 14.85 3.32
C GLU A 126 -6.54 15.09 4.15
N ASP A 127 -7.44 14.09 4.21
CA ASP A 127 -8.67 14.16 5.00
C ASP A 127 -8.37 14.27 6.50
N TYR A 128 -7.35 13.55 6.97
CA TYR A 128 -6.91 13.61 8.37
C TYR A 128 -6.20 14.93 8.72
N LEU A 129 -5.30 15.40 7.85
CA LEU A 129 -4.49 16.60 8.10
C LEU A 129 -5.20 17.92 7.78
N GLY A 130 -6.30 17.89 7.01
CA GLY A 130 -7.01 19.09 6.55
C GLY A 130 -6.21 19.95 5.56
N GLN A 131 -5.18 19.40 4.92
CA GLN A 131 -4.31 20.09 3.96
C GLN A 131 -3.85 19.16 2.84
N THR A 132 -3.44 19.73 1.70
CA THR A 132 -2.89 18.97 0.57
C THR A 132 -1.57 18.29 0.91
N VAL A 133 -1.41 17.05 0.48
CA VAL A 133 -0.18 16.26 0.66
C VAL A 133 0.49 16.04 -0.69
N THR A 134 1.74 16.48 -0.82
CA THR A 134 2.48 16.42 -2.09
C THR A 134 3.75 15.59 -2.01
N GLU A 135 4.16 15.13 -0.83
CA GLU A 135 5.47 14.48 -0.61
C GLU A 135 5.29 13.20 0.20
N ALA A 136 6.01 12.14 -0.17
CA ALA A 136 5.92 10.85 0.52
C ALA A 136 7.27 10.12 0.57
N VAL A 137 7.43 9.30 1.60
CA VAL A 137 8.36 8.16 1.64
C VAL A 137 7.54 6.90 1.39
N ILE A 138 7.95 6.07 0.42
CA ILE A 138 7.23 4.85 0.04
C ILE A 138 8.11 3.64 0.28
N THR A 139 7.54 2.57 0.85
CA THR A 139 8.28 1.35 1.15
C THR A 139 8.35 0.37 -0.02
N VAL A 140 9.41 -0.42 -0.05
CA VAL A 140 9.60 -1.56 -0.96
C VAL A 140 10.26 -2.73 -0.24
N PRO A 141 10.05 -3.98 -0.69
CA PRO A 141 10.79 -5.13 -0.20
C PRO A 141 12.30 -4.91 -0.34
N ALA A 142 13.09 -5.38 0.61
CA ALA A 142 14.54 -5.12 0.60
C ALA A 142 15.20 -5.75 -0.63
N TYR A 143 14.71 -6.92 -1.06
CA TYR A 143 15.22 -7.64 -2.21
C TYR A 143 14.69 -7.16 -3.58
N PHE A 144 13.93 -6.05 -3.62
CA PHE A 144 13.52 -5.44 -4.90
C PHE A 144 14.73 -4.99 -5.73
N SER A 145 14.70 -5.37 -7.00
CA SER A 145 15.64 -4.89 -8.02
C SER A 145 15.37 -3.44 -8.41
N ASP A 146 16.33 -2.82 -9.10
CA ASP A 146 16.25 -1.41 -9.48
C ASP A 146 15.00 -1.08 -10.31
N SER A 147 14.57 -1.97 -11.21
CA SER A 147 13.35 -1.79 -12.02
C SER A 147 12.07 -1.77 -11.20
N GLN A 148 12.02 -2.52 -10.10
CA GLN A 148 10.85 -2.59 -9.22
C GLN A 148 10.80 -1.37 -8.29
N ARG A 149 11.97 -0.89 -7.83
CA ARG A 149 12.10 0.36 -7.08
C ARG A 149 11.69 1.55 -7.93
N GLN A 150 12.17 1.62 -9.17
CA GLN A 150 11.83 2.67 -10.12
C GLN A 150 10.34 2.65 -10.49
N ALA A 151 9.76 1.47 -10.78
CA ALA A 151 8.32 1.35 -11.02
C ALA A 151 7.49 1.80 -9.82
N THR A 152 7.92 1.52 -8.59
CA THR A 152 7.23 1.98 -7.37
C THR A 152 7.32 3.49 -7.20
N LYS A 153 8.47 4.08 -7.49
CA LYS A 153 8.65 5.54 -7.51
C LYS A 153 7.71 6.19 -8.53
N GLU A 154 7.65 5.66 -9.76
CA GLU A 154 6.75 6.13 -10.81
C GLU A 154 5.28 6.04 -10.41
N ALA A 155 4.86 4.97 -9.72
CA ALA A 155 3.50 4.86 -9.19
C ALA A 155 3.18 6.00 -8.20
N GLY A 156 4.14 6.37 -7.35
CA GLY A 156 4.03 7.54 -6.48
C GLY A 156 3.89 8.85 -7.26
N GLU A 157 4.69 9.02 -8.31
CA GLU A 157 4.60 10.20 -9.16
C GLU A 157 3.27 10.28 -9.94
N ILE A 158 2.76 9.16 -10.47
CA ILE A 158 1.45 9.05 -11.12
C ILE A 158 0.33 9.38 -10.13
N ALA A 159 0.48 9.02 -8.85
CA ALA A 159 -0.44 9.38 -7.78
C ALA A 159 -0.38 10.87 -7.37
N GLY A 160 0.52 11.66 -7.97
CA GLY A 160 0.72 13.07 -7.65
C GLY A 160 1.46 13.28 -6.33
N LEU A 161 2.39 12.38 -6.01
CA LEU A 161 3.33 12.49 -4.88
C LEU A 161 4.75 12.68 -5.41
N THR A 162 5.48 13.61 -4.80
CA THR A 162 6.93 13.70 -4.92
C THR A 162 7.54 12.67 -3.97
N VAL A 163 8.06 11.58 -4.53
CA VAL A 163 8.68 10.52 -3.76
C VAL A 163 10.06 10.99 -3.29
N LYS A 164 10.15 11.34 -2.00
CA LYS A 164 11.39 11.87 -1.39
C LYS A 164 12.42 10.79 -1.14
N ARG A 165 11.96 9.58 -0.83
CA ARG A 165 12.80 8.41 -0.61
C ARG A 165 12.00 7.13 -0.84
N ILE A 166 12.65 6.14 -1.42
CA ILE A 166 12.22 4.75 -1.37
C ILE A 166 12.98 4.09 -0.23
N ILE A 167 12.28 3.49 0.73
CA ILE A 167 12.89 2.83 1.90
C ILE A 167 12.59 1.34 1.90
N ASN A 168 13.55 0.53 2.32
CA ASN A 168 13.35 -0.90 2.48
C ASN A 168 12.40 -1.18 3.66
N GLU A 169 11.42 -2.06 3.46
CA GLU A 169 10.43 -2.47 4.47
C GLU A 169 11.07 -2.90 5.81
N PRO A 170 12.05 -3.83 5.85
CA PRO A 170 12.69 -4.21 7.11
C PRO A 170 13.51 -3.07 7.74
N THR A 171 14.07 -2.17 6.94
CA THR A 171 14.80 -0.99 7.43
C THR A 171 13.85 0.01 8.06
N ALA A 172 12.67 0.24 7.46
CA ALA A 172 11.61 1.05 8.05
C ALA A 172 11.12 0.43 9.37
N ALA A 173 10.91 -0.89 9.40
CA ALA A 173 10.49 -1.57 10.61
C ALA A 173 11.53 -1.45 11.75
N ALA A 174 12.82 -1.54 11.41
CA ALA A 174 13.91 -1.34 12.37
C ALA A 174 13.98 0.10 12.90
N LEU A 175 13.76 1.11 12.04
CA LEU A 175 13.66 2.51 12.47
C LEU A 175 12.55 2.71 13.49
N ALA A 176 11.35 2.19 13.21
CA ALA A 176 10.21 2.28 14.12
C ALA A 176 10.49 1.58 15.47
N TYR A 177 11.12 0.42 15.42
CA TYR A 177 11.46 -0.34 16.62
C TYR A 177 12.60 0.29 17.45
N GLY A 178 13.61 0.85 16.79
CA GLY A 178 14.83 1.34 17.44
C GLY A 178 14.77 2.79 17.90
N LEU A 179 13.73 3.56 17.53
CA LEU A 179 13.63 4.99 17.85
C LEU A 179 13.71 5.26 19.36
N ASP A 180 13.13 4.39 20.19
CA ASP A 180 13.13 4.51 21.66
C ASP A 180 14.32 3.79 22.33
N LYS A 181 15.15 3.09 21.57
CA LYS A 181 16.24 2.22 22.08
C LYS A 181 17.64 2.81 21.85
N LYS A 182 17.77 4.12 21.66
CA LYS A 182 18.99 4.83 21.22
C LYS A 182 20.27 4.58 22.04
N ASN A 183 20.15 4.17 23.30
CA ASN A 183 21.29 4.06 24.23
C ASN A 183 21.89 2.64 24.32
N ARG A 184 21.54 1.74 23.40
CA ARG A 184 22.04 0.36 23.41
C ARG A 184 22.42 -0.06 22.01
N ASP A 185 23.64 -0.58 21.87
CA ASP A 185 24.04 -1.33 20.71
C ASP A 185 23.31 -2.67 20.72
N ILE A 186 22.42 -2.87 19.76
CA ILE A 186 21.63 -4.09 19.62
C ILE A 186 21.67 -4.59 18.18
N LYS A 187 21.84 -5.89 18.01
CA LYS A 187 21.74 -6.57 16.73
C LYS A 187 20.37 -7.19 16.59
N VAL A 188 19.67 -6.85 15.53
CA VAL A 188 18.30 -7.33 15.29
C VAL A 188 18.20 -8.08 13.98
N ALA A 189 17.36 -9.11 13.97
CA ALA A 189 16.93 -9.79 12.76
C ALA A 189 15.47 -9.40 12.47
N VAL A 190 15.24 -8.67 11.39
CA VAL A 190 13.89 -8.31 10.94
C VAL A 190 13.43 -9.36 9.93
N PHE A 191 12.49 -10.20 10.34
CA PHE A 191 11.87 -11.24 9.52
C PHE A 191 10.52 -10.71 9.03
N ASP A 192 10.45 -10.31 7.76
CA ASP A 192 9.26 -9.76 7.13
C ASP A 192 8.63 -10.79 6.17
N LEU A 193 7.47 -11.34 6.54
CA LEU A 193 6.71 -12.24 5.68
C LEU A 193 5.32 -11.64 5.42
N GLY A 194 5.23 -10.93 4.31
CA GLY A 194 4.03 -10.23 3.87
C GLY A 194 3.07 -11.10 3.06
N GLY A 195 2.28 -10.43 2.23
CA GLY A 195 1.31 -11.05 1.32
C GLY A 195 1.91 -11.67 0.06
N GLY A 196 3.06 -11.17 -0.40
CA GLY A 196 3.69 -11.63 -1.65
C GLY A 196 5.21 -11.73 -1.63
N THR A 197 5.85 -11.18 -0.60
CA THR A 197 7.31 -11.14 -0.47
C THR A 197 7.75 -11.59 0.93
N PHE A 198 8.97 -12.13 0.98
CA PHE A 198 9.67 -12.50 2.18
C PHE A 198 11.02 -11.79 2.19
N ASP A 199 11.33 -11.04 3.24
CA ASP A 199 12.64 -10.43 3.45
C ASP A 199 13.18 -10.80 4.84
N ILE A 200 14.51 -10.92 4.93
CA ILE A 200 15.25 -11.02 6.18
C ILE A 200 16.42 -10.04 6.13
N SER A 201 16.45 -9.11 7.08
CA SER A 201 17.57 -8.18 7.23
C SER A 201 18.19 -8.30 8.62
N ILE A 202 19.51 -8.29 8.66
CA ILE A 202 20.29 -8.23 9.89
C ILE A 202 20.78 -6.81 10.04
N LEU A 203 20.43 -6.16 11.15
CA LEU A 203 20.77 -4.78 11.42
C LEU A 203 21.49 -4.63 12.76
N GLU A 204 22.35 -3.64 12.83
CA GLU A 204 23.00 -3.17 14.04
C GLU A 204 22.49 -1.76 14.34
N LEU A 205 21.87 -1.59 15.51
CA LEU A 205 21.26 -0.34 15.96
C LEU A 205 22.04 0.17 17.16
N GLY A 206 22.56 1.39 17.12
CA GLY A 206 23.37 1.93 18.21
C GLY A 206 23.66 3.42 18.03
N GLU A 207 23.57 4.19 19.12
CA GLU A 207 23.87 5.64 19.15
C GLU A 207 23.17 6.46 18.04
N GLY A 208 21.95 6.07 17.64
CA GLY A 208 21.20 6.71 16.56
C GLY A 208 21.61 6.29 15.14
N VAL A 209 22.58 5.39 15.00
CA VAL A 209 22.96 4.75 13.74
C VAL A 209 22.19 3.45 13.57
N PHE A 210 21.63 3.27 12.38
CA PHE A 210 20.90 2.07 11.94
C PHE A 210 21.62 1.52 10.72
N GLU A 211 22.44 0.50 10.92
CA GLU A 211 23.26 -0.10 9.87
C GLU A 211 22.71 -1.47 9.47
N VAL A 212 22.35 -1.61 8.19
CA VAL A 212 22.03 -2.92 7.62
C VAL A 212 23.34 -3.66 7.38
N LYS A 213 23.55 -4.80 8.04
CA LYS A 213 24.73 -5.65 7.85
C LYS A 213 24.55 -6.58 6.67
N SER A 214 23.33 -7.06 6.47
CA SER A 214 22.97 -7.91 5.34
C SER A 214 21.47 -7.95 5.12
N THR A 215 21.07 -8.27 3.89
CA THR A 215 19.68 -8.54 3.55
C THR A 215 19.58 -9.70 2.55
N ASN A 216 18.52 -10.48 2.65
CA ASN A 216 18.19 -11.57 1.74
C ASN A 216 16.66 -11.77 1.70
N GLY A 217 16.15 -12.56 0.77
CA GLY A 217 14.70 -12.76 0.66
C GLY A 217 14.25 -13.53 -0.57
N ASP A 218 12.93 -13.57 -0.76
CA ASP A 218 12.25 -14.08 -1.94
C ASP A 218 11.07 -13.16 -2.29
N THR A 219 11.17 -12.49 -3.43
CA THR A 219 10.16 -11.53 -3.92
C THR A 219 8.88 -12.20 -4.44
N HIS A 220 8.81 -13.54 -4.41
CA HIS A 220 7.67 -14.34 -4.87
C HIS A 220 7.21 -15.38 -3.83
N LEU A 221 7.48 -15.14 -2.54
CA LEU A 221 7.05 -15.95 -1.42
C LEU A 221 6.25 -15.10 -0.42
N GLY A 222 4.98 -15.41 -0.19
CA GLY A 222 4.19 -14.73 0.83
C GLY A 222 2.81 -15.34 1.04
N GLY A 223 1.93 -14.60 1.73
CA GLY A 223 0.56 -14.98 2.06
C GLY A 223 -0.26 -15.55 0.90
N ASP A 224 -0.09 -15.03 -0.32
CA ASP A 224 -0.77 -15.50 -1.53
C ASP A 224 -0.39 -16.94 -1.92
N ASP A 225 0.84 -17.38 -1.61
CA ASP A 225 1.32 -18.74 -1.88
C ASP A 225 0.74 -19.74 -0.86
N PHE A 226 0.55 -19.31 0.39
CA PHE A 226 -0.18 -20.09 1.41
C PHE A 226 -1.66 -20.23 1.04
N ASP A 227 -2.28 -19.14 0.57
CA ASP A 227 -3.68 -19.15 0.12
C ASP A 227 -3.84 -20.11 -1.07
N HIS A 228 -2.93 -20.03 -2.05
CA HIS A 228 -2.95 -20.92 -3.21
C HIS A 228 -2.85 -22.40 -2.84
N SER A 229 -2.04 -22.75 -1.83
CA SER A 229 -1.93 -24.14 -1.38
C SER A 229 -3.26 -24.68 -0.82
N ILE A 230 -4.07 -23.81 -0.19
CA ILE A 230 -5.42 -24.16 0.25
C ILE A 230 -6.39 -24.21 -0.94
N ILE A 231 -6.30 -23.26 -1.87
CA ILE A 231 -7.13 -23.24 -3.11
C ILE A 231 -6.93 -24.54 -3.90
N ASP A 232 -5.68 -24.96 -4.13
CA ASP A 232 -5.37 -26.19 -4.85
C ASP A 232 -5.93 -27.41 -4.13
N TRP A 233 -5.75 -27.50 -2.81
CA TRP A 233 -6.33 -28.58 -2.02
C TRP A 233 -7.87 -28.63 -2.13
N LEU A 234 -8.55 -27.48 -2.02
CA LEU A 234 -10.01 -27.41 -2.15
C LEU A 234 -10.49 -27.78 -3.56
N ALA A 235 -9.81 -27.28 -4.60
CA ALA A 235 -10.16 -27.53 -5.99
C ALA A 235 -9.93 -28.99 -6.38
N ASP A 236 -8.82 -29.58 -5.94
CA ASP A 236 -8.50 -30.99 -6.21
C ASP A 236 -9.47 -31.94 -5.49
N GLU A 237 -9.86 -31.62 -4.25
CA GLU A 237 -10.89 -32.36 -3.52
C GLU A 237 -12.26 -32.27 -4.20
N PHE A 238 -12.67 -31.08 -4.64
CA PHE A 238 -13.93 -30.92 -5.37
C PHE A 238 -13.91 -31.65 -6.72
N LYS A 239 -12.80 -31.58 -7.45
CA LYS A 239 -12.62 -32.26 -8.73
C LYS A 239 -12.64 -33.78 -8.57
N LYS A 240 -12.12 -34.31 -7.47
CA LYS A 240 -12.19 -35.73 -7.15
C LYS A 240 -13.63 -36.19 -6.90
N ASP A 241 -14.42 -35.38 -6.21
CA ASP A 241 -15.80 -35.73 -5.86
C ASP A 241 -16.78 -35.52 -7.03
N GLU A 242 -16.58 -34.45 -7.80
CA GLU A 242 -17.59 -33.93 -8.76
C GLU A 242 -17.07 -33.87 -10.21
N GLY A 243 -15.80 -34.18 -10.45
CA GLY A 243 -15.20 -34.21 -11.80
C GLY A 243 -14.89 -32.84 -12.44
N ILE A 244 -15.26 -31.73 -11.78
CA ILE A 244 -15.08 -30.36 -12.30
C ILE A 244 -13.94 -29.64 -11.58
N ASP A 245 -13.12 -28.91 -12.33
CA ASP A 245 -12.04 -28.09 -11.80
C ASP A 245 -12.51 -26.65 -11.56
N LEU A 246 -12.73 -26.29 -10.28
CA LEU A 246 -13.23 -24.96 -9.89
C LEU A 246 -12.29 -23.82 -10.29
N ARG A 247 -11.00 -24.09 -10.51
CA ARG A 247 -10.02 -23.07 -10.92
C ARG A 247 -10.29 -22.50 -12.31
N LYS A 248 -11.09 -23.20 -13.13
CA LYS A 248 -11.43 -22.77 -14.49
C LYS A 248 -12.56 -21.75 -14.55
N ASP A 249 -13.31 -21.59 -13.46
CA ASP A 249 -14.39 -20.62 -13.36
C ASP A 249 -13.94 -19.42 -12.51
N PRO A 250 -13.89 -18.19 -13.07
CA PRO A 250 -13.39 -17.02 -12.35
C PRO A 250 -14.14 -16.71 -11.05
N MET A 251 -15.45 -16.91 -11.02
CA MET A 251 -16.27 -16.65 -9.83
C MET A 251 -15.99 -17.69 -8.73
N ALA A 252 -15.94 -18.97 -9.08
CA ALA A 252 -15.61 -20.04 -8.15
C ALA A 252 -14.18 -19.88 -7.61
N LEU A 253 -13.21 -19.56 -8.47
CA LEU A 253 -11.83 -19.29 -8.07
C LEU A 253 -11.74 -18.13 -7.07
N GLN A 254 -12.43 -17.03 -7.33
CA GLN A 254 -12.45 -15.88 -6.42
C GLN A 254 -13.06 -16.25 -5.05
N ARG A 255 -14.15 -17.03 -5.04
CA ARG A 255 -14.76 -17.53 -3.79
C ARG A 255 -13.84 -18.48 -3.04
N LEU A 256 -13.10 -19.34 -3.75
CA LEU A 256 -12.06 -20.19 -3.16
C LEU A 256 -10.95 -19.35 -2.52
N LYS A 257 -10.48 -18.28 -3.20
CA LYS A 257 -9.45 -17.39 -2.66
C LYS A 257 -9.87 -16.74 -1.35
N GLU A 258 -11.06 -16.16 -1.29
CA GLU A 258 -11.54 -15.52 -0.06
C GLU A 258 -11.73 -16.50 1.09
N ALA A 259 -12.25 -17.70 0.79
CA ALA A 259 -12.40 -18.74 1.79
C ALA A 259 -11.06 -19.29 2.28
N ALA A 260 -10.08 -19.45 1.37
CA ALA A 260 -8.73 -19.88 1.68
C ALA A 260 -7.99 -18.86 2.57
N GLU A 261 -8.02 -17.57 2.22
CA GLU A 261 -7.42 -16.50 3.01
C GLU A 261 -8.04 -16.48 4.42
N LYS A 262 -9.38 -16.54 4.50
CA LYS A 262 -10.10 -16.57 5.77
C LYS A 262 -9.71 -17.79 6.62
N ALA A 263 -9.68 -18.98 6.02
CA ALA A 263 -9.31 -20.20 6.72
C ALA A 263 -7.87 -20.16 7.25
N LYS A 264 -6.91 -19.66 6.45
CA LYS A 264 -5.52 -19.44 6.86
C LYS A 264 -5.43 -18.53 8.08
N ILE A 265 -6.16 -17.41 8.06
CA ILE A 265 -6.17 -16.44 9.16
C ILE A 265 -6.79 -17.08 10.43
N GLU A 266 -7.94 -17.75 10.31
CA GLU A 266 -8.60 -18.42 11.44
C GLU A 266 -7.72 -19.51 12.07
N LEU A 267 -6.96 -20.26 11.26
CA LEU A 267 -6.04 -21.29 11.75
C LEU A 267 -4.83 -20.74 12.50
N SER A 268 -4.57 -19.43 12.41
CA SER A 268 -3.52 -18.79 13.21
C SER A 268 -3.90 -18.70 14.70
N SER A 269 -5.19 -18.73 15.03
CA SER A 269 -5.69 -18.77 16.42
C SER A 269 -6.38 -20.09 16.78
N SER A 270 -7.04 -20.74 15.82
CA SER A 270 -7.82 -21.97 16.00
C SER A 270 -7.09 -23.22 15.50
N THR A 271 -7.42 -24.39 16.06
CA THR A 271 -6.82 -25.67 15.64
C THR A 271 -7.48 -26.27 14.40
N SER A 272 -8.70 -25.84 14.06
CA SER A 272 -9.45 -26.23 12.87
C SER A 272 -10.43 -25.14 12.46
N THR A 273 -10.81 -25.13 11.19
CA THR A 273 -11.88 -24.30 10.63
C THR A 273 -12.70 -25.10 9.61
N GLU A 274 -13.97 -24.74 9.44
CA GLU A 274 -14.83 -25.27 8.39
C GLU A 274 -14.93 -24.27 7.24
N ILE A 275 -14.55 -24.74 6.04
CA ILE A 275 -14.71 -24.02 4.79
C ILE A 275 -16.03 -24.47 4.17
N ASN A 276 -17.01 -23.57 4.15
CA ASN A 276 -18.35 -23.83 3.65
C ASN A 276 -18.72 -22.84 2.54
N LEU A 277 -18.73 -23.33 1.30
CA LEU A 277 -19.05 -22.58 0.09
C LEU A 277 -20.30 -23.17 -0.57
N PRO A 278 -21.49 -22.65 -0.22
CA PRO A 278 -22.73 -23.15 -0.80
C PRO A 278 -22.89 -22.69 -2.25
N TYR A 279 -23.51 -23.51 -3.11
CA TYR A 279 -23.76 -23.16 -4.52
C TYR A 279 -22.47 -22.72 -5.24
N ILE A 280 -21.38 -23.46 -5.06
CA ILE A 280 -20.07 -23.10 -5.62
C ILE A 280 -20.03 -23.31 -7.13
N MET A 281 -20.68 -24.35 -7.62
CA MET A 281 -20.70 -24.73 -9.04
C MET A 281 -21.92 -25.61 -9.33
N PRO A 282 -22.69 -25.37 -10.40
CA PRO A 282 -23.65 -26.36 -10.90
C PRO A 282 -22.93 -27.50 -11.64
N VAL A 283 -23.31 -28.74 -11.34
CA VAL A 283 -22.86 -29.96 -12.05
C VAL A 283 -24.11 -30.61 -12.63
N ASP A 284 -24.19 -30.75 -13.95
CA ASP A 284 -25.37 -31.29 -14.65
C ASP A 284 -26.69 -30.59 -14.27
N GLY A 285 -26.63 -29.28 -14.02
CA GLY A 285 -27.78 -28.47 -13.60
C GLY A 285 -28.12 -28.59 -12.11
N ILE A 286 -27.40 -29.40 -11.34
CA ILE A 286 -27.58 -29.54 -9.89
C ILE A 286 -26.56 -28.63 -9.17
N PRO A 287 -27.01 -27.67 -8.36
CA PRO A 287 -26.09 -26.85 -7.58
C PRO A 287 -25.31 -27.67 -6.56
N LYS A 288 -23.98 -27.60 -6.59
CA LYS A 288 -23.10 -28.25 -5.62
C LYS A 288 -22.58 -27.29 -4.57
N HIS A 289 -22.25 -27.84 -3.41
CA HIS A 289 -21.66 -27.13 -2.29
C HIS A 289 -20.27 -27.71 -2.04
N LEU A 290 -19.33 -26.87 -1.60
CA LEU A 290 -18.06 -27.33 -1.07
C LEU A 290 -18.09 -27.16 0.45
N VAL A 291 -17.96 -28.27 1.16
CA VAL A 291 -17.81 -28.26 2.62
C VAL A 291 -16.59 -29.11 2.97
N ARG A 292 -15.61 -28.48 3.63
CA ARG A 292 -14.36 -29.13 4.04
C ARG A 292 -13.88 -28.57 5.37
N THR A 293 -13.51 -29.44 6.29
CA THR A 293 -12.81 -29.04 7.51
C THR A 293 -11.30 -29.05 7.26
N LEU A 294 -10.64 -27.93 7.51
CA LEU A 294 -9.18 -27.81 7.46
C LEU A 294 -8.65 -27.71 8.89
N SER A 295 -7.76 -28.63 9.28
CA SER A 295 -7.04 -28.55 10.55
C SER A 295 -5.73 -27.78 10.38
N ARG A 296 -5.23 -27.17 11.46
CA ARG A 296 -3.93 -26.49 11.47
C ARG A 296 -2.81 -27.45 11.06
N ALA A 297 -2.82 -28.68 11.56
CA ALA A 297 -1.85 -29.69 11.19
C ALA A 297 -1.86 -30.01 9.69
N LYS A 298 -3.05 -30.09 9.07
CA LYS A 298 -3.16 -30.29 7.62
C LYS A 298 -2.69 -29.06 6.84
N PHE A 299 -3.03 -27.86 7.28
CA PHE A 299 -2.53 -26.61 6.71
C PHE A 299 -0.99 -26.55 6.74
N GLU A 300 -0.38 -26.85 7.89
CA GLU A 300 1.07 -26.90 8.04
C GLU A 300 1.69 -27.98 7.14
N GLN A 301 1.07 -29.16 7.03
CA GLN A 301 1.52 -30.21 6.11
C GLN A 301 1.49 -29.76 4.63
N LEU A 302 0.42 -29.07 4.20
CA LEU A 302 0.30 -28.55 2.84
C LEU A 302 1.38 -27.50 2.53
N ASN A 303 1.83 -26.77 3.55
CA ASN A 303 2.73 -25.62 3.40
C ASN A 303 4.14 -25.85 3.94
N ASP A 304 4.51 -27.06 4.37
CA ASP A 304 5.82 -27.34 5.00
C ASP A 304 7.00 -26.89 4.12
N LYS A 305 6.90 -27.08 2.80
CA LYS A 305 7.92 -26.60 1.86
C LYS A 305 8.06 -25.07 1.86
N LEU A 306 6.94 -24.33 1.86
CA LEU A 306 6.94 -22.85 1.88
C LEU A 306 7.44 -22.31 3.23
N ILE A 307 7.08 -22.98 4.32
CA ILE A 307 7.56 -22.64 5.67
C ILE A 307 9.08 -22.84 5.76
N ARG A 308 9.60 -23.97 5.27
CA ARG A 308 11.04 -24.26 5.31
C ARG A 308 11.86 -23.34 4.40
N SER A 309 11.31 -22.92 3.27
CA SER A 309 12.03 -22.05 2.33
C SER A 309 12.34 -20.66 2.90
N THR A 310 11.71 -20.24 4.00
CA THR A 310 12.08 -18.97 4.65
C THR A 310 13.41 -19.04 5.40
N ILE A 311 13.88 -20.24 5.78
CA ILE A 311 15.08 -20.38 6.61
C ILE A 311 16.38 -20.30 5.80
N ASP A 312 16.37 -20.70 4.53
CA ASP A 312 17.57 -20.64 3.69
C ASP A 312 18.05 -19.18 3.51
N PRO A 313 17.20 -18.20 3.19
CA PRO A 313 17.59 -16.78 3.21
C PRO A 313 18.06 -16.31 4.58
N CYS A 314 17.46 -16.76 5.68
CA CYS A 314 17.93 -16.40 7.03
C CYS A 314 19.36 -16.88 7.28
N ARG A 315 19.70 -18.12 6.91
CA ARG A 315 21.08 -18.64 7.00
C ARG A 315 22.05 -17.82 6.17
N GLN A 316 21.64 -17.47 4.96
CA GLN A 316 22.48 -16.68 4.06
C GLN A 316 22.73 -15.27 4.61
N ALA A 317 21.69 -14.57 5.08
CA ALA A 317 21.81 -13.25 5.69
C ALA A 317 22.72 -13.26 6.94
N MET A 318 22.58 -14.26 7.82
CA MET A 318 23.47 -14.42 8.99
C MET A 318 24.93 -14.62 8.57
N LYS A 319 25.17 -15.47 7.57
CA LYS A 319 26.51 -15.71 7.03
C LYS A 319 27.11 -14.44 6.40
N ASP A 320 26.33 -13.70 5.63
CA ASP A 320 26.79 -12.48 4.96
C ASP A 320 27.05 -11.35 5.95
N ALA A 321 26.31 -11.30 7.06
CA ALA A 321 26.60 -10.41 8.18
C ALA A 321 27.85 -10.83 8.98
N GLY A 322 28.38 -12.04 8.77
CA GLY A 322 29.47 -12.59 9.56
C GLY A 322 29.09 -12.89 11.00
N LEU A 323 27.82 -13.18 11.27
CA LEU A 323 27.26 -13.38 12.61
C LEU A 323 26.71 -14.79 12.80
N SER A 324 26.67 -15.23 14.05
CA SER A 324 25.97 -16.43 14.50
C SER A 324 24.59 -16.06 15.08
N THR A 325 23.68 -17.03 15.19
CA THR A 325 22.33 -16.77 15.74
C THR A 325 22.37 -16.31 17.20
N SER A 326 23.42 -16.67 17.95
CA SER A 326 23.66 -16.18 19.31
C SER A 326 24.07 -14.70 19.39
N ASP A 327 24.53 -14.10 18.29
CA ASP A 327 24.89 -12.68 18.24
C ASP A 327 23.68 -11.76 18.01
N ILE A 328 22.52 -12.31 17.66
CA ILE A 328 21.29 -11.54 17.50
C ILE A 328 20.68 -11.31 18.87
N ASP A 329 20.31 -10.07 19.20
CA ASP A 329 19.68 -9.70 20.46
C ASP A 329 18.15 -9.86 20.40
N GLU A 330 17.52 -9.34 19.35
CA GLU A 330 16.06 -9.45 19.15
C GLU A 330 15.71 -9.89 17.72
N VAL A 331 14.65 -10.70 17.60
CA VAL A 331 14.04 -11.05 16.31
C VAL A 331 12.72 -10.31 16.21
N ILE A 332 12.53 -9.55 15.14
CA ILE A 332 11.33 -8.71 14.93
C ILE A 332 10.53 -9.35 13.80
N LEU A 333 9.26 -9.65 14.05
CA LEU A 333 8.34 -10.18 13.04
C LEU A 333 7.56 -9.04 12.40
N VAL A 334 7.57 -8.99 11.07
CA VAL A 334 6.86 -7.99 10.26
C VAL A 334 6.00 -8.71 9.21
N GLY A 335 4.85 -8.14 8.87
CA GLY A 335 3.94 -8.71 7.89
C GLY A 335 2.98 -9.77 8.46
N GLY A 336 1.74 -9.73 7.98
CA GLY A 336 0.64 -10.52 8.54
C GLY A 336 0.82 -12.05 8.49
N SER A 337 1.61 -12.57 7.55
CA SER A 337 1.84 -14.03 7.46
C SER A 337 2.75 -14.55 8.57
N THR A 338 3.47 -13.67 9.30
CA THR A 338 4.22 -14.05 10.51
C THR A 338 3.31 -14.42 11.70
N ARG A 339 2.00 -14.18 11.60
CA ARG A 339 1.01 -14.64 12.58
C ARG A 339 0.76 -16.15 12.52
N ILE A 340 1.21 -16.84 11.46
CA ILE A 340 1.12 -18.30 11.33
C ILE A 340 1.98 -18.96 12.43
N PRO A 341 1.41 -19.81 13.30
CA PRO A 341 2.15 -20.42 14.42
C PRO A 341 3.38 -21.21 13.99
N ALA A 342 3.31 -21.94 12.87
CA ALA A 342 4.46 -22.68 12.35
C ALA A 342 5.62 -21.77 11.89
N ILE A 343 5.32 -20.56 11.41
CA ILE A 343 6.33 -19.56 11.05
C ILE A 343 7.02 -19.04 12.32
N GLN A 344 6.25 -18.68 13.36
CA GLN A 344 6.82 -18.22 14.63
C GLN A 344 7.72 -19.29 15.25
N LYS A 345 7.25 -20.55 15.23
CA LYS A 345 7.99 -21.69 15.75
C LYS A 345 9.30 -21.94 15.00
N ILE A 346 9.29 -21.97 13.66
CA ILE A 346 10.50 -22.24 12.89
C ILE A 346 11.53 -21.10 13.01
N VAL A 347 11.05 -19.85 13.15
CA VAL A 347 11.90 -18.69 13.42
C VAL A 347 12.54 -18.78 14.81
N GLU A 348 11.75 -19.12 15.84
CA GLU A 348 12.24 -19.33 17.20
C GLU A 348 13.26 -20.48 17.27
N GLU A 349 12.99 -21.60 16.59
CA GLU A 349 13.91 -22.74 16.49
C GLU A 349 15.23 -22.36 15.80
N PHE A 350 15.17 -21.51 14.76
CA PHE A 350 16.35 -21.09 14.02
C PHE A 350 17.23 -20.12 14.82
N PHE A 351 16.64 -19.07 15.38
CA PHE A 351 17.39 -18.05 16.12
C PHE A 351 17.64 -18.42 17.59
N GLY A 352 16.99 -19.47 18.10
CA GLY A 352 17.10 -19.91 19.50
C GLY A 352 16.49 -18.91 20.50
N LYS A 353 15.58 -18.04 20.04
CA LYS A 353 14.92 -17.03 20.87
C LYS A 353 13.52 -16.71 20.39
N ALA A 354 12.63 -16.44 21.34
CA ALA A 354 11.27 -16.00 21.07
C ALA A 354 11.30 -14.62 20.35
N PRO A 355 10.56 -14.45 19.25
CA PRO A 355 10.46 -13.17 18.59
C PRO A 355 9.81 -12.09 19.47
N SER A 356 10.24 -10.85 19.26
CA SER A 356 9.77 -9.66 19.97
C SER A 356 8.30 -9.41 19.67
N LYS A 357 7.55 -9.01 20.70
CA LYS A 357 6.14 -8.57 20.59
C LYS A 357 6.00 -7.06 20.70
N GLY A 358 7.11 -6.32 20.62
CA GLY A 358 7.16 -4.87 20.84
C GLY A 358 6.65 -4.02 19.68
N VAL A 359 6.32 -4.62 18.53
CA VAL A 359 5.83 -3.90 17.35
C VAL A 359 4.55 -4.52 16.80
N ASN A 360 3.72 -3.70 16.18
CA ASN A 360 2.58 -4.18 15.41
C ASN A 360 3.05 -4.55 13.98
N PRO A 361 3.02 -5.84 13.58
CA PRO A 361 3.55 -6.28 12.30
C PRO A 361 2.83 -5.70 11.08
N ASP A 362 1.62 -5.15 11.26
CA ASP A 362 0.81 -4.58 10.17
C ASP A 362 1.02 -3.07 9.97
N GLU A 363 1.69 -2.39 10.92
CA GLU A 363 1.80 -0.92 10.95
C GLU A 363 3.25 -0.41 11.03
N VAL A 364 4.16 -1.23 11.57
CA VAL A 364 5.54 -0.85 11.88
C VAL A 364 6.31 -0.32 10.68
N VAL A 365 6.02 -0.83 9.48
CA VAL A 365 6.65 -0.39 8.22
C VAL A 365 6.23 1.03 7.85
N ALA A 366 4.93 1.35 7.91
CA ALA A 366 4.43 2.70 7.62
C ALA A 366 4.91 3.71 8.66
N ILE A 367 4.96 3.32 9.93
CA ILE A 367 5.54 4.11 11.03
C ILE A 367 7.01 4.44 10.71
N GLY A 368 7.80 3.45 10.32
CA GLY A 368 9.20 3.63 9.91
C GLY A 368 9.37 4.58 8.74
N ALA A 369 8.50 4.48 7.73
CA ALA A 369 8.49 5.39 6.60
C ALA A 369 8.17 6.84 7.00
N ALA A 370 7.26 7.05 7.95
CA ALA A 370 6.95 8.38 8.48
C ALA A 370 8.13 8.96 9.27
N ILE A 371 8.80 8.15 10.10
CA ILE A 371 10.04 8.54 10.81
C ILE A 371 11.11 8.96 9.80
N GLN A 372 11.29 8.19 8.73
CA GLN A 372 12.21 8.56 7.65
C GLN A 372 11.83 9.89 6.99
N GLY A 373 10.54 10.17 6.82
CA GLY A 373 10.05 11.48 6.39
C GLY A 373 10.47 12.60 7.37
N GLY A 374 10.30 12.36 8.67
CA GLY A 374 10.75 13.28 9.74
C GLY A 374 12.27 13.51 9.76
N VAL A 375 13.08 12.49 9.43
CA VAL A 375 14.54 12.65 9.29
C VAL A 375 14.87 13.57 8.11
N LEU A 376 14.14 13.46 6.99
CA LEU A 376 14.36 14.29 5.79
C LEU A 376 13.94 15.75 6.00
N THR A 377 12.94 16.03 6.84
CA THR A 377 12.54 17.39 7.19
C THR A 377 13.37 17.98 8.35
N GLY A 378 14.13 17.16 9.06
CA GLY A 378 14.89 17.55 10.25
C GLY A 378 14.04 17.62 11.54
N GLU A 379 12.78 17.16 11.48
CA GLU A 379 11.92 16.97 12.66
C GLU A 379 12.48 15.87 13.58
N VAL A 380 13.02 14.80 13.00
CA VAL A 380 13.72 13.73 13.72
C VAL A 380 15.23 13.94 13.58
N LYS A 381 15.90 14.17 14.71
CA LYS A 381 17.35 14.40 14.78
C LYS A 381 18.10 13.17 15.29
N ASP A 382 19.40 13.16 15.02
CA ASP A 382 20.35 12.16 15.52
C ASP A 382 19.96 10.73 15.10
N VAL A 383 19.50 10.58 13.85
CA VAL A 383 19.23 9.30 13.21
C VAL A 383 20.00 9.24 11.90
N LEU A 384 20.88 8.26 11.76
CA LEU A 384 21.63 7.98 10.55
C LEU A 384 21.28 6.56 10.06
N LEU A 385 20.78 6.49 8.83
CA LEU A 385 20.45 5.22 8.18
C LEU A 385 21.55 4.85 7.18
N LEU A 386 22.18 3.70 7.40
CA LEU A 386 23.16 3.10 6.50
C LEU A 386 22.57 1.81 5.92
N ASP A 387 22.07 1.89 4.70
CA ASP A 387 21.48 0.75 3.99
C ASP A 387 22.52 0.05 3.12
N VAL A 388 22.17 -1.07 2.48
CA VAL A 388 23.05 -1.84 1.60
C VAL A 388 22.42 -2.15 0.25
N THR A 389 23.23 -2.45 -0.77
CA THR A 389 22.73 -3.04 -2.03
C THR A 389 22.43 -4.53 -1.85
N PRO A 390 21.25 -5.05 -2.22
CA PRO A 390 20.87 -6.44 -1.97
C PRO A 390 21.56 -7.44 -2.91
N LEU A 391 22.08 -6.98 -4.05
CA LEU A 391 22.68 -7.81 -5.09
C LEU A 391 24.00 -7.23 -5.57
N SER A 392 24.92 -8.11 -5.97
CA SER A 392 26.18 -7.71 -6.58
C SER A 392 25.96 -7.04 -7.93
N LEU A 393 26.77 -6.03 -8.21
CA LEU A 393 26.77 -5.25 -9.44
C LEU A 393 28.12 -5.38 -10.13
N GLY A 394 28.09 -5.61 -11.43
CA GLY A 394 29.30 -5.88 -12.19
C GLY A 394 29.12 -5.68 -13.69
N ILE A 395 30.15 -6.05 -14.44
CA ILE A 395 30.13 -6.03 -15.90
C ILE A 395 30.43 -7.42 -16.51
N GLU A 396 29.93 -7.66 -17.71
CA GLU A 396 30.36 -8.80 -18.51
C GLU A 396 31.77 -8.57 -19.03
N THR A 397 32.66 -9.54 -18.79
CA THR A 397 34.03 -9.55 -19.31
C THR A 397 34.25 -10.71 -20.29
N LEU A 398 35.45 -10.76 -20.89
CA LEU A 398 35.81 -11.77 -21.87
C LEU A 398 35.51 -13.20 -21.35
N GLY A 399 34.79 -13.99 -22.15
CA GLY A 399 34.35 -15.33 -21.77
C GLY A 399 32.92 -15.39 -21.21
N GLY A 400 32.20 -14.26 -21.18
CA GLY A 400 30.81 -14.20 -20.73
C GLY A 400 30.66 -14.34 -19.22
N VAL A 401 31.68 -13.92 -18.48
CA VAL A 401 31.77 -14.00 -17.02
C VAL A 401 31.34 -12.68 -16.41
N LEU A 402 30.62 -12.72 -15.29
CA LEU A 402 30.33 -11.54 -14.49
C LEU A 402 31.55 -11.20 -13.63
N THR A 403 32.16 -10.04 -13.86
CA THR A 403 33.15 -9.45 -12.96
C THR A 403 32.45 -8.42 -12.08
N ARG A 404 32.40 -8.69 -10.77
CA ARG A 404 31.72 -7.86 -9.78
C ARG A 404 32.60 -6.69 -9.36
N LEU A 405 32.02 -5.49 -9.33
CA LEU A 405 32.70 -4.27 -8.85
C LEU A 405 32.20 -3.86 -7.46
N ILE A 406 30.91 -4.10 -7.20
CA ILE A 406 30.27 -3.87 -5.91
C ILE A 406 29.60 -5.18 -5.52
N GLU A 407 30.02 -5.78 -4.41
CA GLU A 407 29.41 -7.00 -3.89
C GLU A 407 28.07 -6.70 -3.23
N SER A 408 27.17 -7.68 -3.20
CA SER A 408 25.96 -7.64 -2.37
C SER A 408 26.30 -7.30 -0.92
N ASN A 409 25.39 -6.62 -0.24
CA ASN A 409 25.52 -6.12 1.13
C ASN A 409 26.58 -5.01 1.31
N THR A 410 27.10 -4.41 0.24
CA THR A 410 27.92 -3.20 0.35
C THR A 410 27.04 -2.02 0.81
N THR A 411 27.46 -1.32 1.86
CA THR A 411 26.79 -0.11 2.37
C THR A 411 26.67 0.96 1.29
N ILE A 412 25.50 1.60 1.19
CA ILE A 412 25.20 2.69 0.25
C ILE A 412 24.95 4.01 1.01
N PRO A 413 25.33 5.17 0.43
CA PRO A 413 25.94 5.35 -0.89
C PRO A 413 27.40 4.87 -0.97
N THR A 414 27.83 4.42 -2.15
CA THR A 414 29.20 3.91 -2.37
C THR A 414 29.68 4.11 -3.80
N LYS A 415 31.01 4.19 -3.96
CA LYS A 415 31.66 4.37 -5.26
C LYS A 415 32.85 3.42 -5.41
N LYS A 416 32.90 2.68 -6.51
CA LYS A 416 33.98 1.76 -6.87
C LYS A 416 34.43 1.98 -8.31
N SER A 417 35.73 1.91 -8.55
CA SER A 417 36.32 2.05 -9.87
C SER A 417 37.29 0.91 -10.12
N GLU A 418 37.24 0.33 -11.31
CA GLU A 418 38.16 -0.73 -11.76
C GLU A 418 38.60 -0.45 -13.19
N THR A 419 39.84 -0.82 -13.53
CA THR A 419 40.40 -0.58 -14.87
C THR A 419 40.40 -1.87 -15.69
N PHE A 420 39.69 -1.83 -16.81
CA PHE A 420 39.59 -2.88 -17.81
C PHE A 420 40.38 -2.50 -19.08
N SER A 421 40.41 -3.40 -20.06
CA SER A 421 41.08 -3.17 -21.34
C SER A 421 40.35 -3.83 -22.51
N THR A 422 40.83 -3.59 -23.73
CA THR A 422 40.27 -4.16 -24.96
C THR A 422 40.52 -5.67 -25.06
N ALA A 423 39.54 -6.38 -25.62
CA ALA A 423 39.58 -7.83 -25.82
C ALA A 423 40.26 -8.24 -27.13
N SER A 424 40.38 -7.33 -28.10
CA SER A 424 41.02 -7.56 -29.40
C SER A 424 41.95 -6.43 -29.82
N ASP A 425 42.89 -6.73 -30.71
CA ASP A 425 43.81 -5.74 -31.28
C ASP A 425 43.05 -4.69 -32.10
N SER A 426 43.46 -3.43 -31.98
CA SER A 426 42.87 -2.28 -32.68
C SER A 426 41.34 -2.15 -32.51
N GLN A 427 40.80 -2.59 -31.37
CA GLN A 427 39.39 -2.48 -31.04
C GLN A 427 38.96 -1.00 -30.94
N PRO A 428 38.06 -0.50 -31.79
CA PRO A 428 37.71 0.93 -31.86
C PRO A 428 36.73 1.39 -30.78
N SER A 429 36.02 0.45 -30.14
CA SER A 429 35.05 0.71 -29.08
C SER A 429 34.94 -0.46 -28.10
N VAL A 430 34.63 -0.16 -26.83
CA VAL A 430 34.38 -1.16 -25.79
C VAL A 430 32.91 -1.09 -25.37
N GLU A 431 32.21 -2.23 -25.42
CA GLU A 431 30.88 -2.38 -24.85
C GLU A 431 31.00 -2.62 -23.34
N ILE A 432 30.29 -1.81 -22.55
CA ILE A 432 30.13 -1.97 -21.11
C ILE A 432 28.74 -2.54 -20.87
N HIS A 433 28.65 -3.85 -20.64
CA HIS A 433 27.40 -4.53 -20.31
C HIS A 433 27.32 -4.75 -18.81
N ILE A 434 26.38 -4.06 -18.17
CA ILE A 434 26.20 -3.98 -16.72
C ILE A 434 25.16 -5.00 -16.29
N LEU A 435 25.46 -5.76 -15.24
CA LEU A 435 24.59 -6.82 -14.71
C LEU A 435 24.45 -6.72 -13.19
N GLN A 436 23.33 -7.24 -12.71
CA GLN A 436 23.01 -7.43 -11.30
C GLN A 436 22.73 -8.91 -11.01
N GLY A 437 23.39 -9.48 -10.01
CA GLY A 437 23.14 -10.83 -9.53
C GLY A 437 24.38 -11.59 -9.05
N GLU A 438 24.14 -12.81 -8.53
CA GLU A 438 25.15 -13.62 -7.85
C GLU A 438 25.75 -14.74 -8.71
N ARG A 439 25.29 -14.92 -9.95
CA ARG A 439 25.71 -16.05 -10.79
C ARG A 439 27.07 -15.73 -11.45
N PRO A 440 27.96 -16.72 -11.66
CA PRO A 440 29.28 -16.45 -12.25
C PRO A 440 29.22 -16.12 -13.75
N MET A 441 28.23 -16.65 -14.48
CA MET A 441 28.07 -16.40 -15.91
C MET A 441 27.13 -15.21 -16.13
N ALA A 442 27.50 -14.28 -17.02
CA ALA A 442 26.73 -13.07 -17.30
C ALA A 442 25.28 -13.39 -17.73
N ARG A 443 25.09 -14.41 -18.59
CA ARG A 443 23.77 -14.83 -19.09
C ARG A 443 22.77 -15.28 -18.02
N ASP A 444 23.26 -15.67 -16.83
CA ASP A 444 22.44 -16.15 -15.73
C ASP A 444 22.03 -15.02 -14.76
N ASN A 445 22.49 -13.79 -15.00
CA ASN A 445 22.20 -12.60 -14.19
C ASN A 445 21.27 -11.64 -14.92
N LYS A 446 20.75 -10.65 -14.17
CA LYS A 446 19.88 -9.61 -14.74
C LYS A 446 20.75 -8.56 -15.43
N SER A 447 20.64 -8.45 -16.76
CA SER A 447 21.17 -7.31 -17.51
C SER A 447 20.42 -6.04 -17.09
N ILE A 448 21.14 -5.01 -16.67
CA ILE A 448 20.54 -3.73 -16.24
C ILE A 448 20.93 -2.54 -17.13
N GLY A 449 21.96 -2.67 -17.97
CA GLY A 449 22.28 -1.65 -18.96
C GLY A 449 23.45 -2.00 -19.87
N ARG A 450 23.53 -1.32 -21.03
CA ARG A 450 24.65 -1.43 -21.97
C ARG A 450 24.96 -0.09 -22.58
N PHE A 451 26.24 0.23 -22.73
CA PHE A 451 26.67 1.39 -23.51
C PHE A 451 28.06 1.16 -24.12
N HIS A 452 28.36 1.92 -25.17
CA HIS A 452 29.64 1.83 -25.87
C HIS A 452 30.51 3.03 -25.54
N LEU A 453 31.78 2.78 -25.23
CA LEU A 453 32.82 3.80 -25.21
C LEU A 453 33.56 3.76 -26.54
N ASP A 454 33.22 4.70 -27.44
CA ASP A 454 33.75 4.76 -28.79
C ASP A 454 35.03 5.61 -28.91
N GLY A 455 35.75 5.38 -30.01
CA GLY A 455 36.87 6.21 -30.42
C GLY A 455 38.14 5.94 -29.62
N ILE A 456 38.36 4.66 -29.28
CA ILE A 456 39.60 4.14 -28.70
C ILE A 456 40.65 4.08 -29.83
N PRO A 457 41.83 4.69 -29.64
CA PRO A 457 42.90 4.64 -30.63
C PRO A 457 43.36 3.20 -30.93
N PRO A 458 43.77 2.87 -32.17
CA PRO A 458 44.32 1.55 -32.49
C PRO A 458 45.54 1.22 -31.61
N ALA A 459 45.42 0.18 -30.80
CA ALA A 459 46.47 -0.32 -29.93
C ALA A 459 46.37 -1.86 -29.81
N PRO A 460 47.45 -2.57 -29.45
CA PRO A 460 47.37 -4.00 -29.12
C PRO A 460 46.36 -4.26 -28.00
N ARG A 461 45.74 -5.43 -27.99
CA ARG A 461 44.83 -5.85 -26.90
C ARG A 461 45.51 -5.70 -25.54
N GLY A 462 44.75 -5.31 -24.51
CA GLY A 462 45.30 -5.15 -23.16
C GLY A 462 46.03 -3.82 -22.92
N VAL A 463 46.27 -2.99 -23.94
CA VAL A 463 46.97 -1.71 -23.79
C VAL A 463 46.02 -0.56 -23.36
N PRO A 464 44.87 -0.32 -24.02
CA PRO A 464 43.94 0.73 -23.60
C PRO A 464 43.50 0.56 -22.14
N GLN A 465 43.45 1.64 -21.36
CA GLN A 465 43.10 1.58 -19.94
C GLN A 465 41.72 2.20 -19.75
N ILE A 466 40.69 1.36 -19.68
CA ILE A 466 39.30 1.77 -19.56
C ILE A 466 38.87 1.69 -18.10
N GLU A 467 38.82 2.83 -17.43
CA GLU A 467 38.31 2.93 -16.06
C GLU A 467 36.80 2.90 -16.06
N VAL A 468 36.21 1.88 -15.45
CA VAL A 468 34.78 1.78 -15.24
C VAL A 468 34.50 2.09 -13.77
N THR A 469 33.59 3.03 -13.52
CA THR A 469 33.22 3.50 -12.19
C THR A 469 31.74 3.28 -11.97
N PHE A 470 31.41 2.59 -10.89
CA PHE A 470 30.06 2.38 -10.38
C PHE A 470 29.86 3.27 -9.16
N ASP A 471 28.80 4.05 -9.15
CA ASP A 471 28.43 4.98 -8.07
C ASP A 471 26.96 4.75 -7.72
N ILE A 472 26.68 4.35 -6.48
CA ILE A 472 25.33 4.07 -5.99
C ILE A 472 24.95 5.16 -4.99
N ASP A 473 23.82 5.82 -5.22
CA ASP A 473 23.32 6.86 -4.34
C ASP A 473 22.56 6.31 -3.11
N ALA A 474 22.08 7.20 -2.24
CA ALA A 474 21.35 6.82 -1.02
C ALA A 474 19.96 6.20 -1.28
N ASN A 475 19.44 6.25 -2.51
CA ASN A 475 18.21 5.57 -2.94
C ASN A 475 18.50 4.21 -3.59
N GLY A 476 19.78 3.84 -3.73
CA GLY A 476 20.20 2.64 -4.44
C GLY A 476 20.32 2.80 -5.95
N ILE A 477 20.24 4.02 -6.50
CA ILE A 477 20.30 4.28 -7.95
C ILE A 477 21.75 4.21 -8.42
N LEU A 478 22.00 3.43 -9.48
CA LEU A 478 23.34 3.20 -10.03
C LEU A 478 23.67 4.19 -11.17
N HIS A 479 24.81 4.86 -11.02
CA HIS A 479 25.48 5.63 -12.05
C HIS A 479 26.73 4.88 -12.51
N VAL A 480 26.82 4.57 -13.81
CA VAL A 480 28.00 3.90 -14.38
C VAL A 480 28.68 4.82 -15.38
N SER A 481 29.98 5.03 -15.20
CA SER A 481 30.81 5.78 -16.15
C SER A 481 31.99 4.95 -16.60
N ALA A 482 32.38 5.07 -17.86
CA ALA A 482 33.59 4.51 -18.42
C ALA A 482 34.46 5.62 -18.99
N LYS A 483 35.75 5.62 -18.67
CA LYS A 483 36.72 6.61 -19.13
C LYS A 483 37.99 5.94 -19.62
N ASP A 484 38.39 6.23 -20.85
CA ASP A 484 39.72 5.89 -21.33
C ASP A 484 40.74 6.84 -20.70
N LYS A 485 41.67 6.29 -19.89
CA LYS A 485 42.71 7.09 -19.22
C LYS A 485 43.70 7.71 -20.19
N GLY A 486 43.90 7.12 -21.38
CA GLY A 486 44.84 7.62 -22.38
C GLY A 486 44.32 8.85 -23.11
N THR A 487 43.07 8.81 -23.58
CA THR A 487 42.46 9.91 -24.34
C THR A 487 41.66 10.88 -23.48
N GLY A 488 41.29 10.49 -22.26
CA GLY A 488 40.38 11.24 -21.40
C GLY A 488 38.92 11.20 -21.85
N LYS A 489 38.60 10.53 -22.97
CA LYS A 489 37.23 10.33 -23.42
C LYS A 489 36.47 9.53 -22.37
N SER A 490 35.25 9.95 -22.12
CA SER A 490 34.35 9.25 -21.20
C SER A 490 32.98 9.14 -21.81
N GLN A 491 32.30 8.07 -21.46
CA GLN A 491 30.88 7.89 -21.67
C GLN A 491 30.29 7.46 -20.34
N GLN A 492 29.10 7.95 -20.04
CA GLN A 492 28.40 7.55 -18.83
C GLN A 492 26.96 7.25 -19.16
N ILE A 493 26.40 6.32 -18.41
CA ILE A 493 24.99 6.05 -18.40
C ILE A 493 24.55 6.16 -16.94
N ARG A 494 23.48 6.90 -16.72
CA ARG A 494 22.71 6.70 -15.50
C ARG A 494 21.87 5.47 -15.74
N ILE A 495 22.08 4.42 -14.95
CA ILE A 495 21.18 3.28 -14.96
C ILE A 495 19.97 3.71 -14.16
N GLU A 496 19.10 4.45 -14.84
CA GLU A 496 17.70 4.52 -14.45
C GLU A 496 17.14 3.20 -14.96
N ALA A 497 16.80 2.27 -14.06
CA ALA A 497 16.17 1.05 -14.53
C ALA A 497 14.97 1.42 -15.42
N SER A 498 14.98 0.91 -16.65
CA SER A 498 13.78 0.94 -17.46
C SER A 498 12.75 0.09 -16.73
N SER A 499 11.79 0.74 -16.11
CA SER A 499 10.54 0.14 -15.61
C SER A 499 9.66 -0.37 -16.76
N GLY A 500 10.09 -0.13 -18.00
CA GLY A 500 9.34 -0.33 -19.23
C GLY A 500 8.41 0.84 -19.58
N LEU A 501 8.51 1.99 -18.90
CA LEU A 501 7.80 3.23 -19.23
C LEU A 501 8.76 4.32 -19.70
N SER A 502 8.32 5.08 -20.70
CA SER A 502 8.95 6.34 -21.12
C SER A 502 8.45 7.53 -20.28
N GLU A 503 9.21 8.62 -20.25
CA GLU A 503 8.78 9.87 -19.59
C GLU A 503 7.45 10.39 -20.14
N ASP A 504 7.23 10.26 -21.45
CA ASP A 504 5.97 10.65 -22.12
C ASP A 504 4.79 9.78 -21.65
N GLU A 505 4.99 8.47 -21.49
CA GLU A 505 3.98 7.57 -20.91
C GLU A 505 3.68 7.93 -19.45
N ILE A 506 4.71 8.20 -18.65
CA ILE A 506 4.54 8.60 -17.24
C ILE A 506 3.75 9.90 -17.16
N ARG A 507 4.07 10.89 -18.00
CA ARG A 507 3.34 12.16 -18.06
C ARG A 507 1.89 11.94 -18.49
N LYS A 508 1.65 11.14 -19.52
CA LYS A 508 0.29 10.78 -19.95
C LYS A 508 -0.49 10.10 -18.81
N MET A 509 0.12 9.17 -18.08
CA MET A 509 -0.50 8.50 -16.94
C MET A 509 -0.79 9.47 -15.78
N LYS A 510 0.09 10.44 -15.51
CA LYS A 510 -0.16 11.52 -14.54
C LYS A 510 -1.38 12.35 -14.93
N ASP A 511 -1.44 12.78 -16.18
CA ASP A 511 -2.55 13.58 -16.71
C ASP A 511 -3.87 12.79 -16.65
N GLU A 512 -3.85 11.51 -17.02
CA GLU A 512 -5.01 10.62 -16.91
C GLU A 512 -5.41 10.35 -15.46
N ALA A 513 -4.45 10.13 -14.56
CA ALA A 513 -4.72 9.93 -13.13
C ALA A 513 -5.37 11.16 -12.50
N ALA A 514 -4.93 12.36 -12.90
CA ALA A 514 -5.55 13.62 -12.48
C ALA A 514 -6.96 13.81 -13.07
N ALA A 515 -7.15 13.53 -14.36
CA ALA A 515 -8.46 13.59 -15.00
C ALA A 515 -9.47 12.62 -14.36
N ASN A 516 -9.02 11.40 -14.04
CA ASN A 516 -9.88 10.42 -13.39
C ASN A 516 -10.21 10.81 -11.94
N ALA A 517 -9.26 11.39 -11.19
CA ALA A 517 -9.53 11.89 -9.83
C ALA A 517 -10.63 12.98 -9.83
N GLU A 518 -10.65 13.83 -10.86
CA GLU A 518 -11.70 14.83 -11.05
C GLU A 518 -13.05 14.19 -11.42
N THR A 519 -13.05 13.15 -12.25
CA THR A 519 -14.26 12.36 -12.55
C THR A 519 -14.81 11.68 -11.30
N ASP A 520 -13.94 11.05 -10.51
CA ASP A 520 -14.30 10.38 -9.25
C ASP A 520 -14.87 11.39 -8.24
N ARG A 521 -14.30 12.62 -8.17
CA ARG A 521 -14.82 13.72 -7.35
C ARG A 521 -16.24 14.12 -7.78
N LYS A 522 -16.48 14.31 -9.08
CA LYS A 522 -17.81 14.65 -9.61
C LYS A 522 -18.83 13.55 -9.32
N ALA A 523 -18.48 12.29 -9.58
CA ALA A 523 -19.35 11.16 -9.29
C ALA A 523 -19.72 11.09 -7.80
N LYS A 524 -18.75 11.34 -6.91
CA LYS A 524 -19.02 11.46 -5.47
C LYS A 524 -19.97 12.61 -5.15
N GLU A 525 -19.75 13.80 -5.71
CA GLU A 525 -20.61 14.97 -5.50
C GLU A 525 -22.04 14.72 -5.97
N GLU A 526 -22.23 14.02 -7.09
CA GLU A 526 -23.54 13.61 -7.57
C GLU A 526 -24.24 12.68 -6.57
N VAL A 527 -23.53 11.66 -6.07
CA VAL A 527 -24.06 10.72 -5.08
C VAL A 527 -24.39 11.43 -3.75
N ASP A 528 -23.53 12.33 -3.28
CA ASP A 528 -23.73 13.09 -2.05
C ASP A 528 -24.97 13.99 -2.15
N LYS A 529 -25.21 14.61 -3.32
CA LYS A 529 -26.42 15.39 -3.58
C LYS A 529 -27.68 14.54 -3.61
N VAL A 530 -27.62 13.37 -4.24
CA VAL A 530 -28.74 12.41 -4.26
C VAL A 530 -29.09 11.96 -2.83
N ASN A 531 -28.08 11.60 -2.02
CA ASN A 531 -28.29 11.19 -0.64
C ASN A 531 -28.80 12.34 0.25
N SER A 532 -28.32 13.56 0.01
CA SER A 532 -28.79 14.77 0.70
C SER A 532 -30.26 15.06 0.37
N ALA A 533 -30.65 14.87 -0.90
CA ALA A 533 -32.04 14.98 -1.33
C ALA A 533 -32.92 13.95 -0.62
N ASP A 534 -32.51 12.68 -0.58
CA ASP A 534 -33.27 11.62 0.12
C ASP A 534 -33.45 11.91 1.61
N THR A 535 -32.38 12.35 2.28
CA THR A 535 -32.41 12.76 3.68
C THR A 535 -33.37 13.93 3.90
N MET A 536 -33.32 14.94 3.04
CA MET A 536 -34.17 16.13 3.13
C MET A 536 -35.64 15.82 2.83
N ILE A 537 -35.92 14.91 1.87
CA ILE A 537 -37.25 14.39 1.59
C ILE A 537 -37.82 13.77 2.87
N PHE A 538 -37.09 12.84 3.49
CA PHE A 538 -37.52 12.16 4.70
C PHE A 538 -37.76 13.14 5.87
N GLN A 539 -36.82 14.06 6.10
CA GLN A 539 -36.94 15.06 7.17
C GLN A 539 -38.17 15.97 6.97
N THR A 540 -38.38 16.45 5.74
CA THR A 540 -39.52 17.30 5.40
C THR A 540 -40.84 16.55 5.54
N GLU A 541 -40.93 15.30 5.08
CA GLU A 541 -42.11 14.47 5.25
C GLU A 541 -42.47 14.28 6.73
N LYS A 542 -41.46 14.04 7.58
CA LYS A 542 -41.66 13.92 9.01
C LYS A 542 -42.15 15.23 9.64
N GLN A 543 -41.53 16.37 9.29
CA GLN A 543 -41.91 17.67 9.82
C GLN A 543 -43.33 18.08 9.38
N LEU A 544 -43.69 17.84 8.11
CA LEU A 544 -45.05 18.06 7.63
C LEU A 544 -46.07 17.18 8.36
N LYS A 545 -45.70 15.95 8.73
CA LYS A 545 -46.57 15.08 9.53
C LYS A 545 -46.74 15.53 10.98
N GLU A 546 -45.68 16.07 11.60
CA GLU A 546 -45.68 16.48 13.01
C GLU A 546 -46.25 17.88 13.25
N TYR A 547 -45.97 18.82 12.34
CA TYR A 547 -46.27 20.24 12.51
C TYR A 547 -47.11 20.82 11.37
N GLY A 548 -47.41 20.04 10.32
CA GLY A 548 -48.12 20.54 9.13
C GLY A 548 -49.56 20.97 9.37
N ASP A 549 -50.18 20.59 10.50
CA ASP A 549 -51.51 21.10 10.91
C ASP A 549 -51.43 22.43 11.66
N LYS A 550 -50.21 22.83 12.07
CA LYS A 550 -49.93 24.11 12.74
C LYS A 550 -49.41 25.17 11.77
N LEU A 551 -49.19 24.80 10.51
CA LEU A 551 -48.76 25.69 9.45
C LEU A 551 -49.98 26.28 8.73
N PRO A 552 -50.02 27.59 8.47
CA PRO A 552 -50.99 28.18 7.55
C PRO A 552 -50.94 27.52 6.17
N ASP A 553 -52.09 27.33 5.53
CA ASP A 553 -52.20 26.66 4.22
C ASP A 553 -51.36 27.36 3.12
N ASP A 554 -51.23 28.69 3.19
CA ASP A 554 -50.42 29.49 2.26
C ASP A 554 -48.91 29.27 2.44
N LYS A 555 -48.47 28.74 3.58
CA LYS A 555 -47.08 28.34 3.85
C LYS A 555 -46.84 26.85 3.64
N LYS A 556 -47.85 26.02 3.87
CA LYS A 556 -47.80 24.57 3.67
C LYS A 556 -47.70 24.20 2.18
N ALA A 557 -48.50 24.84 1.31
CA ALA A 557 -48.53 24.52 -0.11
C ALA A 557 -47.18 24.70 -0.84
N PRO A 558 -46.39 25.77 -0.60
CA PRO A 558 -45.03 25.89 -1.14
C PRO A 558 -44.07 24.78 -0.70
N ILE A 559 -44.15 24.31 0.55
CA ILE A 559 -43.31 23.23 1.09
C ILE A 559 -43.67 21.90 0.43
N GLU A 560 -44.97 21.58 0.34
CA GLU A 560 -45.46 20.35 -0.31
C GLU A 560 -45.08 20.30 -1.79
N LYS A 561 -45.17 21.44 -2.48
CA LYS A 561 -44.74 21.56 -3.88
C LYS A 561 -43.22 21.33 -4.01
N ALA A 562 -42.41 22.03 -3.23
CA ALA A 562 -40.95 21.87 -3.28
C ALA A 562 -40.50 20.44 -2.92
N LEU A 563 -41.20 19.78 -1.99
CA LEU A 563 -40.99 18.37 -1.66
C LEU A 563 -41.35 17.43 -2.83
N ALA A 564 -42.46 17.68 -3.52
CA ALA A 564 -42.85 16.89 -4.69
C ALA A 564 -41.82 17.04 -5.82
N ASP A 565 -41.40 18.27 -6.10
CA ASP A 565 -40.36 18.58 -7.09
C ASP A 565 -39.02 17.90 -6.72
N LEU A 566 -38.64 17.94 -5.43
CA LEU A 566 -37.42 17.27 -4.93
C LEU A 566 -37.49 15.75 -5.09
N LYS A 567 -38.65 15.13 -4.82
CA LYS A 567 -38.85 13.68 -5.02
C LYS A 567 -38.74 13.29 -6.49
N GLU A 568 -39.28 14.10 -7.38
CA GLU A 568 -39.19 13.86 -8.83
C GLU A 568 -37.75 14.01 -9.32
N ALA A 569 -37.05 15.08 -8.92
CA ALA A 569 -35.65 15.30 -9.24
C ALA A 569 -34.74 14.19 -8.69
N HIS A 570 -34.96 13.77 -7.43
CA HIS A 570 -34.25 12.66 -6.80
C HIS A 570 -34.44 11.33 -7.57
N LYS A 571 -35.69 11.00 -7.91
CA LYS A 571 -36.02 9.79 -8.69
C LYS A 571 -35.32 9.76 -10.04
N ASN A 572 -35.24 10.92 -10.70
CA ASN A 572 -34.63 11.05 -12.02
C ASN A 572 -33.11 11.27 -11.98
N ARG A 573 -32.51 11.41 -10.79
CA ARG A 573 -31.10 11.80 -10.59
C ARG A 573 -30.74 13.10 -11.31
N ASP A 574 -31.68 14.04 -11.38
CA ASP A 574 -31.44 15.36 -11.96
C ASP A 574 -30.76 16.27 -10.91
N ILE A 575 -29.45 16.40 -11.01
CA ILE A 575 -28.63 17.15 -10.05
C ILE A 575 -29.01 18.64 -10.00
N ALA A 576 -29.30 19.24 -11.17
CA ALA A 576 -29.69 20.64 -11.23
C ALA A 576 -31.09 20.83 -10.64
N GLY A 577 -32.01 19.88 -10.90
CA GLY A 577 -33.32 19.81 -10.28
C GLY A 577 -33.23 19.65 -8.76
N ILE A 578 -32.37 18.77 -8.26
CA ILE A 578 -32.13 18.55 -6.83
C ILE A 578 -31.66 19.84 -6.16
N ASP A 579 -30.63 20.51 -6.71
CA ASP A 579 -30.11 21.75 -6.14
C ASP A 579 -31.19 22.86 -6.08
N ALA A 580 -31.96 23.01 -7.16
CA ALA A 580 -33.04 23.98 -7.24
C ALA A 580 -34.16 23.69 -6.24
N SER A 581 -34.59 22.43 -6.13
CA SER A 581 -35.66 22.01 -5.22
C SER A 581 -35.21 22.07 -3.76
N LEU A 582 -33.95 21.75 -3.44
CA LEU A 582 -33.39 21.92 -2.10
C LEU A 582 -33.37 23.41 -1.68
N ALA A 583 -32.95 24.30 -2.58
CA ALA A 583 -32.96 25.74 -2.32
C ALA A 583 -34.38 26.28 -2.12
N ALA A 584 -35.34 25.84 -2.95
CA ALA A 584 -36.75 26.21 -2.82
C ALA A 584 -37.35 25.69 -1.51
N LEU A 585 -37.05 24.45 -1.13
CA LEU A 585 -37.54 23.82 0.08
C LEU A 585 -37.00 24.50 1.35
N ASN A 586 -35.70 24.81 1.38
CA ASN A 586 -35.09 25.60 2.45
C ASN A 586 -35.72 26.99 2.57
N THR A 587 -35.95 27.67 1.44
CA THR A 587 -36.60 28.98 1.42
C THR A 587 -38.02 28.91 1.98
N ALA A 588 -38.79 27.89 1.59
CA ALA A 588 -40.15 27.66 2.07
C ALA A 588 -40.19 27.37 3.58
N TRP A 589 -39.26 26.54 4.08
CA TRP A 589 -39.14 26.25 5.51
C TRP A 589 -38.71 27.47 6.34
N THR A 590 -37.80 28.30 5.85
CA THR A 590 -37.41 29.55 6.54
C THR A 590 -38.61 30.49 6.67
N ALA A 591 -39.36 30.69 5.58
CA ALA A 591 -40.56 31.53 5.60
C ALA A 591 -41.64 31.00 6.56
N ALA A 592 -41.86 29.68 6.59
CA ALA A 592 -42.79 29.05 7.52
C ALA A 592 -42.33 29.15 8.98
N SER A 593 -41.02 29.02 9.23
CA SER A 593 -40.44 29.07 10.57
C SER A 593 -40.49 30.48 11.16
N GLU A 594 -40.17 31.51 10.37
CA GLU A 594 -40.25 32.92 10.82
C GLU A 594 -41.67 33.29 11.30
N GLU A 595 -42.69 32.76 10.65
CA GLU A 595 -44.08 33.02 10.99
C GLU A 595 -44.56 32.20 12.21
N MET A 596 -44.10 30.95 12.35
CA MET A 596 -44.29 30.19 13.58
C MET A 596 -43.64 30.87 14.79
N TYR A 597 -42.44 31.43 14.65
CA TYR A 597 -41.78 32.19 15.71
C TYR A 597 -42.52 33.49 16.06
N LYS A 598 -43.02 34.24 15.06
CA LYS A 598 -43.86 35.43 15.28
C LYS A 598 -45.17 35.10 16.01
N ASN A 599 -45.86 34.03 15.59
CA ASN A 599 -47.08 33.58 16.25
C ASN A 599 -46.85 33.06 17.69
N THR A 600 -45.63 32.59 18.00
CA THR A 600 -45.27 32.16 19.37
C THR A 600 -44.87 33.34 20.27
N GLN A 601 -44.29 34.41 19.70
CA GLN A 601 -44.00 35.66 20.44
C GLN A 601 -45.25 36.52 20.69
N GLU A 602 -46.20 36.57 19.75
CA GLU A 602 -47.47 37.30 19.92
C GLU A 602 -48.43 36.59 20.89
N ALA A 603 -48.26 35.29 21.14
CA ALA A 603 -48.98 34.57 22.19
C ALA A 603 -48.43 34.82 23.62
N GLY A 604 -47.37 35.63 23.78
CA GLY A 604 -46.64 35.84 25.03
C GLY A 604 -46.78 37.21 25.72
N GLN A 605 -47.59 38.14 25.21
CA GLN A 605 -47.86 39.46 25.82
C GLN A 605 -49.37 39.76 25.64
N GLN A 606 -50.27 40.00 26.60
CA GLN A 606 -50.34 40.71 27.91
C GLN A 606 -51.82 40.54 28.44
N PRO A 607 -52.37 41.19 29.51
CA PRO A 607 -51.91 41.56 30.88
C PRO A 607 -52.99 41.36 32.01
N GLN A 608 -52.67 41.77 33.27
CA GLN A 608 -53.53 42.08 34.45
C GLN A 608 -54.11 40.90 35.29
N GLY A 609 -54.14 40.88 36.63
CA GLY A 609 -53.80 41.83 37.69
C GLY A 609 -54.78 41.68 38.89
N GLU A 610 -54.26 41.37 40.10
CA GLU A 610 -54.83 41.52 41.48
C GLU A 610 -56.10 40.71 41.88
N LYS A 611 -56.34 40.15 43.10
CA LYS A 611 -55.78 40.33 44.47
C LYS A 611 -56.33 39.24 45.47
N ALA A 612 -55.56 39.00 46.55
CA ALA A 612 -55.93 38.63 47.96
C ALA A 612 -56.32 37.15 48.28
N SER A 613 -55.92 36.44 49.38
CA SER A 613 -55.35 36.79 50.72
C SER A 613 -54.69 35.59 51.47
N ALA A 614 -53.52 35.85 52.12
CA ALA A 614 -53.02 35.48 53.49
C ALA A 614 -52.69 34.01 53.97
N PRO A 615 -51.84 33.78 55.02
CA PRO A 615 -50.62 34.49 55.51
C PRO A 615 -49.41 33.63 56.02
N ASN A 616 -48.24 34.29 56.20
CA ASN A 616 -47.06 34.10 57.13
C ASN A 616 -46.24 32.77 57.14
N GLU A 617 -44.90 32.71 57.35
CA GLU A 617 -43.91 33.59 58.00
C GLU A 617 -42.43 33.15 57.68
N GLY A 618 -41.46 34.09 57.62
CA GLY A 618 -40.03 33.88 58.01
C GLY A 618 -38.93 33.67 56.93
N GLY A 619 -38.03 34.65 56.72
CA GLY A 619 -36.76 34.54 55.93
C GLY A 619 -35.52 34.19 56.80
N PRO A 620 -34.24 34.46 56.41
CA PRO A 620 -33.67 34.92 55.11
C PRO A 620 -32.32 34.23 54.68
N SER A 621 -31.80 34.52 53.45
CA SER A 621 -30.40 34.53 52.93
C SER A 621 -30.33 34.04 51.46
N GLY A 622 -29.57 34.55 50.48
CA GLY A 622 -28.61 35.66 50.36
C GLY A 622 -27.45 35.29 49.39
N ASN A 623 -27.60 35.54 48.06
CA ASN A 623 -26.59 35.54 46.95
C ASN A 623 -25.72 34.27 46.71
N PRO A 624 -25.10 34.00 45.51
CA PRO A 624 -24.48 34.97 44.58
C PRO A 624 -24.53 34.67 43.05
N ASP A 625 -24.15 35.67 42.24
CA ASP A 625 -23.51 35.52 40.93
C ASP A 625 -22.04 35.10 41.10
N GLN A 626 -21.54 34.15 40.31
CA GLN A 626 -20.19 34.22 39.73
C GLN A 626 -19.93 33.16 38.64
N GLU A 627 -19.25 33.64 37.59
CA GLU A 627 -18.80 32.97 36.36
C GLU A 627 -17.81 31.81 36.54
N VAL A 628 -17.95 30.84 35.62
CA VAL A 628 -16.93 30.13 34.82
C VAL A 628 -15.67 29.59 35.50
N THR A 629 -15.45 28.28 35.41
CA THR A 629 -14.12 27.64 35.25
C THR A 629 -14.25 26.22 34.69
N ASP A 630 -13.35 25.89 33.76
CA ASP A 630 -13.12 24.58 33.14
C ASP A 630 -12.79 23.49 34.18
N VAL A 631 -13.12 22.23 33.87
CA VAL A 631 -12.66 21.07 34.65
C VAL A 631 -12.01 20.03 33.75
N ASP A 632 -10.75 19.76 34.10
CA ASP A 632 -9.85 18.72 33.63
C ASP A 632 -10.41 17.30 33.81
N PHE A 633 -10.00 16.39 32.91
CA PHE A 633 -10.22 14.96 33.01
C PHE A 633 -9.13 14.29 33.87
N GLU A 634 -9.57 13.41 34.77
CA GLU A 634 -8.79 12.71 35.79
C GLU A 634 -8.17 11.41 35.24
N GLU A 635 -6.87 11.19 35.48
CA GLU A 635 -6.18 9.91 35.29
C GLU A 635 -6.71 8.86 36.28
N VAL A 636 -6.98 7.64 35.79
CA VAL A 636 -7.19 6.47 36.64
C VAL A 636 -6.01 5.50 36.46
N LYS A 637 -5.41 5.18 37.61
CA LYS A 637 -4.27 4.28 37.85
C LYS A 637 -4.37 2.90 37.22
#